data_AF-G6C3H3-F1
#
_entry.id   AF-G6C3H3-F1
#
_cell.length_a   1.000
_cell.length_b   1.000
_cell.length_c   1.000
_cell.angle_alpha   90.00
_cell.angle_beta   90.00
_cell.angle_gamma   90.00
#
_symmetry.space_group_name_H-M   'P 1'
#
loop_
_entity.id
_entity.type
_entity.pdbx_description
1 polymer ?
#
loop_
_entity_poly.entity_id
_entity_poly.type
_entity_poly.pdbx_seq_one_letter_code
_entity_poly.pdbx_strand_id
1 'polypeptide(L)'
;FMVLHKPTGGSMKLSSVNSLATINSALGSKVELEAPATGSYKVYSVYRGKIEINQDVNLDNDDSTTTPDAFYKVDFRSSDMLVDTGKTILGTKQGQVALFQGNFNEGTGGDVGAVTDVSIVNNGTIKLTGNSTATETTTAMAGDFITLTNNKTIEVTGNNGIGIYGAGGSKILNSAGASVTVGQEGVALYGANRLNSSTLGDGTISVTNAGTLKGVSGKTKAFGMFAENTSTTVTNSNLTNTGTIDFSSSEESIGIHSVNSIVSNTGNIKMGLKGVAINAKNSDINSTGDITLAGNGIAFNLGGSFSGRTLNFSSKVTLNGDGNSIFNLKDTSFCTVGGTLTENLNVVSNGKAFSYFSMDNSSLIYDKNKTFTGNKITLVSAKNSSVDWRSNITLNGKENVAFYLNGRKAGATLELKTAAGKTITLGNKSVGAYGVNGARIENDSNMVIGSDGAALYSTGATGSLKNTGKLTIGKNSVGMYIKEGTTLINSGEIVSTEAEAKGLVINKATVATHTNTGKITLTGASSIGIHTEGGAYNIISGADIEVGDTAGTNQSVAIHLKNGGSARILSNTSIKAGNNGIGIYGSTTSTTVENNSKVEVGDGGVAIYAKAGNVSLDAGSKMKIGKTLGANKEAVGVYYVGNGGTINNNLATFDIGKGSIGIVDAGTGATTINNNLATVNLKGDSVYTYTSNTSSSVTGHTAITSTGDGNYGYYVAGNLSNYGAMNLSSGKGNVGIY
;
A
#
# COMPACT_ATOMS: atom_id res chain seq x y z
N PHE A 1 53.14 20.15 39.87
CA PHE A 1 52.19 19.99 38.77
C PHE A 1 52.15 21.29 37.98
N MET A 2 52.56 21.28 36.71
CA MET A 2 52.64 22.49 35.87
C MET A 2 51.39 22.63 35.01
N VAL A 3 50.78 23.82 34.98
CA VAL A 3 49.63 24.13 34.11
C VAL A 3 50.02 25.23 33.13
N LEU A 4 49.94 24.93 31.83
CA LEU A 4 50.14 25.88 30.75
C LEU A 4 48.77 26.44 30.33
N HIS A 5 48.54 27.73 30.60
CA HIS A 5 47.30 28.41 30.26
C HIS A 5 47.47 29.23 28.98
N LYS A 6 46.71 28.89 27.93
CA LYS A 6 46.71 29.57 26.62
C LYS A 6 48.13 29.71 26.02
N PRO A 7 48.92 28.63 25.90
CA PRO A 7 50.28 28.71 25.36
C PRO A 7 50.27 29.16 23.89
N THR A 8 51.15 30.09 23.54
CA THR A 8 51.22 30.70 22.19
C THR A 8 52.28 30.07 21.28
N GLY A 9 53.07 29.11 21.77
CA GLY A 9 54.22 28.50 21.10
C GLY A 9 53.92 27.45 20.02
N GLY A 10 52.66 27.28 19.60
CA GLY A 10 52.25 26.28 18.61
C GLY A 10 51.81 24.94 19.22
N SER A 11 51.83 23.87 18.40
CA SER A 11 51.35 22.53 18.81
C SER A 11 52.41 21.79 19.63
N MET A 12 52.00 21.20 20.75
CA MET A 12 52.85 20.30 21.53
C MET A 12 52.74 18.88 20.99
N LYS A 13 53.89 18.32 20.60
CA LYS A 13 53.97 16.96 20.06
C LYS A 13 53.91 15.94 21.17
N LEU A 14 53.06 14.92 21.04
CA LEU A 14 52.95 13.84 22.02
C LEU A 14 54.28 13.11 22.22
N SER A 15 55.08 12.97 21.16
CA SER A 15 56.40 12.33 21.26
C SER A 15 57.41 13.06 22.15
N SER A 16 57.14 14.33 22.52
CA SER A 16 57.98 15.08 23.44
C SER A 16 57.93 14.54 24.88
N VAL A 17 56.87 13.78 25.24
CA VAL A 17 56.68 13.25 26.60
C VAL A 17 56.94 11.74 26.73
N ASN A 18 57.62 11.13 25.77
CA ASN A 18 57.92 9.69 25.78
C ASN A 18 58.86 9.26 26.90
N SER A 19 59.88 10.07 27.18
CA SER A 19 60.94 9.79 28.16
C SER A 19 61.28 11.02 28.98
N LEU A 20 61.91 10.84 30.15
CA LEU A 20 62.36 11.98 30.97
C LEU A 20 63.32 12.90 30.20
N ALA A 21 64.19 12.33 29.36
CA ALA A 21 65.12 13.08 28.52
C ALA A 21 64.39 13.97 27.49
N THR A 22 63.38 13.42 26.80
CA THR A 22 62.58 14.21 25.84
C THR A 22 61.74 15.27 26.54
N ILE A 23 61.24 14.98 27.74
CA ILE A 23 60.48 15.92 28.57
C ILE A 23 61.36 17.10 28.98
N ASN A 24 62.55 16.85 29.55
CA ASN A 24 63.48 17.90 29.96
C ASN A 24 63.95 18.71 28.74
N SER A 25 64.15 18.04 27.59
CA SER A 25 64.42 18.74 26.33
C SER A 25 63.28 19.65 25.88
N ALA A 26 62.02 19.28 26.14
CA ALA A 26 60.85 20.06 25.75
C ALA A 26 60.55 21.24 26.68
N LEU A 27 60.89 21.12 27.96
CA LEU A 27 60.76 22.20 28.97
C LEU A 27 61.85 23.27 28.87
N GLY A 28 62.94 22.96 28.16
CA GLY A 28 64.08 23.84 27.97
C GLY A 28 65.05 23.83 29.15
N SER A 29 66.11 24.63 29.08
CA SER A 29 67.24 24.56 30.02
C SER A 29 66.99 25.14 31.42
N LYS A 30 65.77 25.62 31.71
CA LYS A 30 65.43 26.32 32.97
C LYS A 30 64.60 25.48 33.93
N VAL A 31 64.10 24.32 33.48
CA VAL A 31 63.25 23.44 34.27
C VAL A 31 63.70 22.00 34.00
N GLU A 32 64.05 21.29 35.07
CA GLU A 32 64.37 19.86 35.02
C GLU A 32 63.34 19.10 35.87
N LEU A 33 62.78 18.03 35.31
CA LEU A 33 61.89 17.12 36.03
C LEU A 33 62.68 15.89 36.48
N GLU A 34 62.45 15.50 37.72
CA GLU A 34 62.88 14.23 38.30
C GLU A 34 61.64 13.31 38.42
N ALA A 35 61.72 12.12 37.85
CA ALA A 35 60.61 11.15 37.91
C ALA A 35 60.54 10.49 39.29
N PRO A 36 59.34 10.22 39.84
CA PRO A 36 59.20 9.47 41.08
C PRO A 36 59.76 8.05 40.95
N ALA A 37 60.37 7.54 42.02
CA ALA A 37 61.01 6.21 42.04
C ALA A 37 60.04 5.04 41.75
N THR A 38 58.75 5.23 42.02
CA THR A 38 57.66 4.28 41.72
C THR A 38 56.37 5.04 41.40
N GLY A 39 55.59 4.56 40.43
CA GLY A 39 54.27 5.10 40.07
C GLY A 39 54.25 5.90 38.76
N SER A 40 53.04 6.25 38.31
CA SER A 40 52.80 7.10 37.13
C SER A 40 52.75 8.58 37.53
N TYR A 41 53.11 9.47 36.59
CA TYR A 41 53.07 10.92 36.81
C TYR A 41 52.56 11.65 35.57
N LYS A 42 51.85 12.77 35.79
CA LYS A 42 51.49 13.71 34.73
C LYS A 42 52.55 14.79 34.61
N VAL A 43 53.10 14.98 33.42
CA VAL A 43 54.17 15.92 33.12
C VAL A 43 53.66 17.36 33.24
N TYR A 44 52.56 17.66 32.55
CA TYR A 44 51.90 18.96 32.59
C TYR A 44 50.43 18.85 32.19
N SER A 45 49.65 19.85 32.59
CA SER A 45 48.33 20.13 32.02
C SER A 45 48.39 21.32 31.10
N VAL A 46 47.60 21.31 30.03
CA VAL A 46 47.46 22.41 29.10
C VAL A 46 46.00 22.78 29.00
N TYR A 47 45.72 24.08 29.11
CA TYR A 47 44.41 24.65 28.92
C TYR A 47 44.43 25.60 27.72
N ARG A 48 43.46 25.48 26.80
CA ARG A 48 43.40 26.29 25.56
C ARG A 48 44.69 26.26 24.75
N GLY A 49 45.32 25.09 24.65
CA GLY A 49 46.48 24.86 23.79
C GLY A 49 46.16 23.87 22.67
N LYS A 50 47.19 23.26 22.08
CA LYS A 50 47.04 22.26 21.03
C LYS A 50 47.99 21.07 21.24
N ILE A 51 47.47 19.85 21.16
CA ILE A 51 48.26 18.62 21.10
C ILE A 51 48.28 18.04 19.68
N GLU A 52 49.47 17.66 19.24
CA GLU A 52 49.72 16.92 18.00
C GLU A 52 50.12 15.49 18.37
N ILE A 53 49.23 14.53 18.09
CA ILE A 53 49.43 13.10 18.30
C ILE A 53 50.22 12.57 17.10
N ASN A 54 51.53 12.78 17.16
CA ASN A 54 52.51 12.48 16.10
C ASN A 54 53.16 11.08 16.24
N GLN A 55 52.55 10.21 17.03
CA GLN A 55 52.95 8.82 17.25
C GLN A 55 51.72 7.95 17.50
N ASP A 56 51.89 6.63 17.43
CA ASP A 56 50.80 5.71 17.73
C ASP A 56 50.48 5.73 19.23
N VAL A 57 49.20 5.51 19.56
CA VAL A 57 48.67 5.51 20.94
C VAL A 57 47.95 4.20 21.18
N ASN A 58 48.28 3.53 22.29
CA ASN A 58 47.55 2.39 22.79
C ASN A 58 46.80 2.75 24.08
N LEU A 59 45.46 2.90 23.97
CA LEU A 59 44.58 3.23 25.10
C LEU A 59 44.47 2.12 26.14
N ASP A 60 44.87 0.89 25.82
CA ASP A 60 44.88 -0.21 26.78
C ASP A 60 46.05 -0.08 27.78
N ASN A 61 47.11 0.64 27.39
CA ASN A 61 48.23 1.04 28.24
C ASN A 61 47.87 2.32 29.03
N ASP A 62 46.80 2.25 29.82
CA ASP A 62 46.30 3.34 30.65
C ASP A 62 47.10 3.52 31.96
N ASP A 63 46.65 4.47 32.80
CA ASP A 63 47.26 4.79 34.09
C ASP A 63 47.30 3.62 35.10
N SER A 64 46.54 2.53 34.86
CA SER A 64 46.59 1.32 35.68
C SER A 64 47.72 0.37 35.29
N THR A 65 48.35 0.59 34.13
CA THR A 65 49.44 -0.25 33.62
C THR A 65 50.79 0.21 34.16
N THR A 66 51.77 -0.70 34.20
CA THR A 66 53.13 -0.40 34.68
C THR A 66 53.89 0.54 33.74
N THR A 67 53.50 0.60 32.47
CA THR A 67 54.09 1.46 31.44
C THR A 67 52.99 2.18 30.66
N PRO A 68 52.37 3.24 31.25
CA PRO A 68 51.32 3.97 30.58
C PRO A 68 51.84 4.60 29.28
N ASP A 69 50.97 4.62 28.27
CA ASP A 69 51.20 5.34 27.02
C ASP A 69 51.48 6.82 27.31
N ALA A 70 52.30 7.46 26.45
CA ALA A 70 52.60 8.88 26.53
C ALA A 70 51.33 9.74 26.58
N PHE A 71 50.25 9.30 25.96
CA PHE A 71 48.94 9.98 25.96
C PHE A 71 48.40 10.23 27.38
N TYR A 72 48.61 9.30 28.32
CA TYR A 72 48.15 9.43 29.70
C TYR A 72 49.09 10.27 30.60
N LYS A 73 50.30 10.57 30.11
CA LYS A 73 51.29 11.38 30.84
C LYS A 73 51.03 12.89 30.74
N VAL A 74 50.07 13.33 29.93
CA VAL A 74 49.69 14.74 29.75
C VAL A 74 48.17 14.90 29.93
N ASP A 75 47.73 16.12 30.27
CA ASP A 75 46.30 16.41 30.42
C ASP A 75 45.95 17.68 29.65
N PHE A 76 45.20 17.52 28.55
CA PHE A 76 44.74 18.62 27.71
C PHE A 76 43.27 18.89 28.00
N ARG A 77 42.96 20.13 28.39
CA ARG A 77 41.60 20.57 28.73
C ARG A 77 41.18 21.73 27.85
N SER A 78 40.00 21.65 27.27
CA SER A 78 39.46 22.66 26.35
C SER A 78 40.50 23.11 25.33
N SER A 79 41.15 22.13 24.70
CA SER A 79 42.32 22.31 23.84
C SER A 79 42.15 21.59 22.51
N ASP A 80 42.82 22.07 21.48
CA ASP A 80 42.82 21.39 20.18
C ASP A 80 43.56 20.04 20.25
N MET A 81 43.02 19.02 19.59
CA MET A 81 43.67 17.72 19.42
C MET A 81 43.76 17.36 17.94
N LEU A 82 44.95 17.02 17.47
CA LEU A 82 45.23 16.62 16.10
C LEU A 82 45.90 15.25 16.06
N VAL A 83 45.30 14.27 15.37
CA VAL A 83 45.95 13.00 15.03
C VAL A 83 46.65 13.13 13.69
N ASP A 84 47.95 12.86 13.65
CA ASP A 84 48.74 13.00 12.42
C ASP A 84 48.46 11.91 11.38
N THR A 85 48.84 12.22 10.14
CA THR A 85 48.74 11.26 9.04
C THR A 85 49.59 10.02 9.32
N GLY A 86 49.02 8.85 9.10
CA GLY A 86 49.70 7.56 9.29
C GLY A 86 49.82 7.11 10.74
N LYS A 87 49.25 7.85 11.70
CA LYS A 87 49.24 7.47 13.13
C LYS A 87 47.94 6.76 13.49
N THR A 88 48.04 5.86 14.47
CA THR A 88 46.92 5.03 14.93
C THR A 88 46.69 5.21 16.42
N ILE A 89 45.43 5.43 16.80
CA ILE A 89 44.96 5.30 18.18
C ILE A 89 44.17 3.99 18.26
N LEU A 90 44.57 3.06 19.13
CA LEU A 90 43.91 1.78 19.31
C LEU A 90 43.44 1.55 20.74
N GLY A 91 42.35 0.82 20.91
CA GLY A 91 41.83 0.42 22.23
C GLY A 91 40.87 -0.77 22.14
N THR A 92 40.94 -1.67 23.12
CA THR A 92 40.12 -2.89 23.16
C THR A 92 39.25 -3.02 24.41
N LYS A 93 39.46 -2.20 25.44
CA LYS A 93 38.65 -2.22 26.66
C LYS A 93 37.26 -1.64 26.42
N GLN A 94 36.31 -2.09 27.23
CA GLN A 94 34.92 -1.63 27.18
C GLN A 94 34.84 -0.15 27.55
N GLY A 95 33.91 0.59 26.92
CA GLY A 95 33.61 1.96 27.30
C GLY A 95 34.70 3.01 27.00
N GLN A 96 35.76 2.65 26.27
CA GLN A 96 36.87 3.55 26.01
C GLN A 96 36.48 4.75 25.14
N VAL A 97 36.91 5.94 25.53
CA VAL A 97 36.81 7.17 24.73
C VAL A 97 38.20 7.56 24.25
N ALA A 98 38.44 7.57 22.93
CA ALA A 98 39.77 7.83 22.41
C ALA A 98 40.13 9.32 22.48
N LEU A 99 39.22 10.19 22.06
CA LEU A 99 39.44 11.63 22.02
C LEU A 99 38.21 12.37 22.56
N PHE A 100 38.39 13.17 23.62
CA PHE A 100 37.32 14.00 24.19
C PHE A 100 37.81 15.41 24.54
N GLN A 101 37.02 16.42 24.18
CA GLN A 101 37.20 17.80 24.62
C GLN A 101 35.85 18.50 24.79
N GLY A 102 35.79 19.45 25.70
CA GLY A 102 34.67 20.36 25.84
C GLY A 102 35.18 21.80 25.83
N ASN A 103 34.35 22.72 25.34
CA ASN A 103 34.59 24.13 25.61
C ASN A 103 34.47 24.40 27.13
N PHE A 104 34.82 25.60 27.58
CA PHE A 104 34.74 25.93 29.00
C PHE A 104 34.30 27.37 29.20
N ASN A 105 33.41 27.57 30.16
CA ASN A 105 32.96 28.89 30.59
C ASN A 105 34.00 29.50 31.53
N GLU A 106 34.71 30.52 31.08
CA GLU A 106 35.87 31.10 31.80
C GLU A 106 35.50 32.03 32.98
N GLY A 107 34.25 32.03 33.44
CA GLY A 107 33.86 32.66 34.72
C GLY A 107 32.92 33.86 34.57
N THR A 108 32.91 34.72 35.61
CA THR A 108 31.92 35.79 35.82
C THR A 108 31.96 36.85 34.70
N GLY A 109 31.14 36.61 33.68
CA GLY A 109 31.08 37.35 32.42
C GLY A 109 30.34 36.56 31.34
N GLY A 110 30.29 35.23 31.46
CA GLY A 110 29.44 34.36 30.64
C GLY A 110 29.99 34.04 29.24
N ASP A 111 31.26 34.34 28.97
CA ASP A 111 31.90 34.00 27.69
C ASP A 111 32.19 32.49 27.64
N VAL A 112 31.28 31.75 27.00
CA VAL A 112 31.40 30.31 26.73
C VAL A 112 32.33 30.01 25.55
N GLY A 113 32.94 31.05 24.94
CA GLY A 113 33.77 30.96 23.74
C GLY A 113 32.95 30.76 22.46
N ALA A 114 33.64 30.62 21.34
CA ALA A 114 33.08 30.18 20.07
C ALA A 114 33.26 28.67 19.90
N VAL A 115 32.36 28.03 19.14
CA VAL A 115 32.46 26.59 18.80
C VAL A 115 33.78 26.23 18.11
N THR A 116 34.44 27.20 17.50
CA THR A 116 35.72 27.05 16.78
C THR A 116 36.95 27.14 17.68
N ASP A 117 36.80 27.47 18.95
CA ASP A 117 37.96 27.66 19.86
C ASP A 117 38.58 26.35 20.33
N VAL A 118 37.88 25.23 20.13
CA VAL A 118 38.35 23.88 20.44
C VAL A 118 38.00 22.96 19.28
N SER A 119 38.96 22.17 18.84
CA SER A 119 38.80 21.23 17.74
C SER A 119 39.41 19.87 18.04
N ILE A 120 38.78 18.81 17.53
CA ILE A 120 39.41 17.49 17.42
C ILE A 120 39.43 17.12 15.95
N VAL A 121 40.64 16.87 15.42
CA VAL A 121 40.86 16.54 14.01
C VAL A 121 41.60 15.20 13.90
N ASN A 122 40.99 14.22 13.22
CA ASN A 122 41.61 12.95 12.91
C ASN A 122 42.13 12.92 11.45
N ASN A 123 43.45 13.00 11.25
CA ASN A 123 44.10 12.70 9.96
C ASN A 123 44.72 11.30 9.93
N GLY A 124 44.55 10.50 10.97
CA GLY A 124 45.10 9.15 11.11
C GLY A 124 44.01 8.07 11.15
N THR A 125 44.21 7.08 12.00
CA THR A 125 43.26 5.98 12.21
C THR A 125 42.89 5.87 13.69
N ILE A 126 41.62 5.76 14.01
CA ILE A 126 41.15 5.40 15.37
C ILE A 126 40.45 4.04 15.29
N LYS A 127 40.91 3.06 16.08
CA LYS A 127 40.36 1.70 16.13
C LYS A 127 39.95 1.31 17.55
N LEU A 128 38.66 1.16 17.78
CA LEU A 128 38.11 0.72 19.06
C LEU A 128 37.31 -0.56 18.88
N THR A 129 37.68 -1.62 19.58
CA THR A 129 36.98 -2.92 19.48
C THR A 129 36.16 -3.28 20.72
N GLY A 130 36.33 -2.55 21.82
CA GLY A 130 35.59 -2.78 23.05
C GLY A 130 34.11 -2.42 22.94
N ASN A 131 33.25 -3.22 23.55
CA ASN A 131 31.81 -2.93 23.60
C ASN A 131 31.51 -1.76 24.55
N SER A 132 30.45 -1.03 24.28
CA SER A 132 29.82 -0.18 25.30
C SER A 132 29.15 -1.03 26.38
N THR A 133 29.05 -0.49 27.58
CA THR A 133 28.31 -1.03 28.72
C THR A 133 27.07 -0.19 28.99
N ALA A 134 26.32 -0.50 30.06
CA ALA A 134 25.19 0.31 30.48
C ALA A 134 25.58 1.72 30.97
N THR A 135 26.84 1.93 31.37
CA THR A 135 27.32 3.17 31.99
C THR A 135 28.45 3.83 31.21
N GLU A 136 29.08 3.13 30.27
CA GLU A 136 30.25 3.61 29.54
C GLU A 136 30.07 3.33 28.04
N THR A 137 30.34 4.34 27.21
CA THR A 137 30.14 4.23 25.75
C THR A 137 31.47 4.27 25.03
N THR A 138 31.81 3.21 24.30
CA THR A 138 33.01 3.20 23.46
C THR A 138 32.86 4.25 22.37
N THR A 139 33.72 5.27 22.36
CA THR A 139 33.57 6.45 21.49
C THR A 139 34.90 6.88 20.88
N ALA A 140 35.00 7.01 19.55
CA ALA A 140 36.26 7.44 18.93
C ALA A 140 36.54 8.93 19.14
N MET A 141 35.54 9.77 18.89
CA MET A 141 35.67 11.22 19.09
C MET A 141 34.42 11.76 19.78
N ALA A 142 34.58 12.54 20.83
CA ALA A 142 33.48 13.14 21.56
C ALA A 142 33.75 14.61 21.88
N GLY A 143 32.71 15.44 21.91
CA GLY A 143 32.86 16.77 22.49
C GLY A 143 31.59 17.58 22.71
N ASP A 144 31.78 18.68 23.43
CA ASP A 144 30.73 19.57 23.92
C ASP A 144 31.02 21.03 23.58
N PHE A 145 30.20 21.60 22.70
CA PHE A 145 30.38 22.91 22.05
C PHE A 145 31.74 23.11 21.34
N ILE A 146 32.14 22.14 20.50
CA ILE A 146 33.43 22.15 19.77
C ILE A 146 33.28 21.78 18.29
N THR A 147 34.40 21.81 17.54
CA THR A 147 34.47 21.24 16.17
C THR A 147 35.08 19.83 16.17
N LEU A 148 34.45 18.89 15.47
CA LEU A 148 34.86 17.48 15.37
C LEU A 148 35.01 17.11 13.91
N THR A 149 36.23 16.85 13.44
CA THR A 149 36.51 16.55 12.03
C THR A 149 37.25 15.22 11.86
N ASN A 150 36.68 14.31 11.10
CA ASN A 150 37.36 13.11 10.63
C ASN A 150 37.76 13.25 9.16
N ASN A 151 39.06 13.24 8.88
CA ASN A 151 39.62 13.30 7.53
C ASN A 151 40.09 11.93 7.00
N LYS A 152 40.12 10.90 7.86
CA LYS A 152 40.58 9.54 7.52
C LYS A 152 39.68 8.48 8.16
N THR A 153 40.23 7.57 8.95
CA THR A 153 39.55 6.31 9.29
C THR A 153 39.20 6.26 10.76
N ILE A 154 37.94 5.94 11.05
CA ILE A 154 37.44 5.54 12.37
C ILE A 154 36.79 4.16 12.22
N GLU A 155 37.19 3.23 13.08
CA GLU A 155 36.64 1.87 13.19
C GLU A 155 36.24 1.62 14.64
N VAL A 156 34.93 1.69 14.93
CA VAL A 156 34.37 1.38 16.26
C VAL A 156 33.54 0.11 16.13
N THR A 157 34.20 -1.04 16.20
CA THR A 157 33.58 -2.34 15.87
C THR A 157 32.88 -3.01 17.04
N GLY A 158 33.10 -2.52 18.26
CA GLY A 158 32.36 -2.95 19.45
C GLY A 158 30.86 -2.65 19.34
N ASN A 159 30.06 -3.43 20.05
CA ASN A 159 28.61 -3.23 20.10
C ASN A 159 28.26 -1.91 20.82
N ASN A 160 27.20 -1.23 20.38
CA ASN A 160 26.68 0.01 20.95
C ASN A 160 27.71 1.17 20.99
N GLY A 161 28.76 1.10 20.16
CA GLY A 161 29.81 2.12 20.10
C GLY A 161 29.42 3.32 19.22
N ILE A 162 30.08 4.46 19.46
CA ILE A 162 29.89 5.69 18.69
C ILE A 162 31.17 6.06 17.93
N GLY A 163 31.05 6.35 16.64
CA GLY A 163 32.15 6.93 15.86
C GLY A 163 32.47 8.34 16.35
N ILE A 164 31.56 9.28 16.10
CA ILE A 164 31.71 10.68 16.52
C ILE A 164 30.46 11.14 17.27
N TYR A 165 30.64 11.65 18.49
CA TYR A 165 29.60 12.23 19.34
C TYR A 165 29.81 13.73 19.51
N GLY A 166 28.82 14.56 19.16
CA GLY A 166 28.89 16.01 19.33
C GLY A 166 27.65 16.54 20.03
N ALA A 167 27.86 17.34 21.07
CA ALA A 167 26.79 17.94 21.85
C ALA A 167 26.94 19.46 22.00
N GLY A 168 25.88 20.13 22.47
CA GLY A 168 25.94 21.53 22.90
C GLY A 168 26.28 22.50 21.76
N GLY A 169 25.77 22.29 20.54
CA GLY A 169 26.15 23.12 19.38
C GLY A 169 27.43 22.68 18.66
N SER A 170 27.99 21.51 19.00
CA SER A 170 29.16 20.97 18.31
C SER A 170 28.89 20.73 16.81
N LYS A 171 29.95 20.90 16.00
CA LYS A 171 29.91 20.66 14.54
C LYS A 171 30.66 19.38 14.20
N ILE A 172 29.94 18.36 13.74
CA ILE A 172 30.50 17.08 13.31
C ILE A 172 30.68 17.07 11.79
N LEU A 173 31.87 16.73 11.33
CA LEU A 173 32.20 16.52 9.91
C LEU A 173 32.96 15.21 9.70
N ASN A 174 32.39 14.31 8.90
CA ASN A 174 33.13 13.23 8.25
C ASN A 174 33.47 13.66 6.81
N SER A 175 34.72 14.03 6.58
CA SER A 175 35.17 14.68 5.34
C SER A 175 35.11 13.76 4.12
N ALA A 176 35.14 14.34 2.92
CA ALA A 176 35.24 13.57 1.68
C ALA A 176 36.48 12.66 1.70
N GLY A 177 36.31 11.40 1.32
CA GLY A 177 37.36 10.38 1.37
C GLY A 177 37.63 9.78 2.76
N ALA A 178 37.03 10.30 3.82
CA ALA A 178 37.08 9.74 5.17
C ALA A 178 36.05 8.60 5.33
N SER A 179 36.29 7.73 6.31
CA SER A 179 35.40 6.60 6.61
C SER A 179 35.16 6.42 8.11
N VAL A 180 33.92 6.15 8.50
CA VAL A 180 33.53 5.71 9.85
C VAL A 180 32.83 4.36 9.75
N THR A 181 33.34 3.35 10.45
CA THR A 181 32.74 2.01 10.50
C THR A 181 32.26 1.71 11.92
N VAL A 182 31.02 1.24 12.07
CA VAL A 182 30.42 0.93 13.38
C VAL A 182 29.90 -0.50 13.49
N GLY A 183 29.98 -1.06 14.69
CA GLY A 183 29.49 -2.40 15.05
C GLY A 183 27.96 -2.49 15.17
N GLN A 184 27.49 -3.56 15.82
CA GLN A 184 26.07 -3.79 16.07
C GLN A 184 25.51 -2.70 16.99
N GLU A 185 24.33 -2.17 16.67
CA GLU A 185 23.67 -1.10 17.43
C GLU A 185 24.54 0.16 17.59
N GLY A 186 25.62 0.29 16.80
CA GLY A 186 26.53 1.43 16.85
C GLY A 186 26.02 2.62 16.05
N VAL A 187 26.49 3.82 16.40
CA VAL A 187 26.14 5.08 15.73
C VAL A 187 27.37 5.70 15.11
N ALA A 188 27.42 5.87 13.79
CA ALA A 188 28.59 6.45 13.15
C ALA A 188 28.75 7.94 13.51
N LEU A 189 27.69 8.73 13.36
CA LEU A 189 27.66 10.15 13.75
C LEU A 189 26.44 10.46 14.63
N TYR A 190 26.68 10.90 15.87
CA TYR A 190 25.64 11.23 16.85
C TYR A 190 25.71 12.73 17.21
N GLY A 191 24.68 13.49 16.83
CA GLY A 191 24.43 14.83 17.35
C GLY A 191 23.41 14.87 18.50
N ALA A 192 23.70 15.59 19.57
CA ALA A 192 22.81 15.81 20.71
C ALA A 192 22.69 17.30 21.07
N ASN A 193 21.55 17.74 21.60
CA ASN A 193 21.44 19.14 22.02
C ASN A 193 22.39 19.47 23.17
N ARG A 194 22.64 18.52 24.07
CA ARG A 194 23.42 18.72 25.31
C ARG A 194 24.16 17.46 25.72
N LEU A 195 25.32 17.63 26.35
CA LEU A 195 26.03 16.57 27.04
C LEU A 195 25.62 16.60 28.52
N ASN A 196 24.87 15.60 28.98
CA ASN A 196 24.39 15.52 30.37
C ASN A 196 23.74 16.86 30.81
N SER A 197 24.20 17.42 31.94
CA SER A 197 23.73 18.71 32.48
C SER A 197 24.48 19.92 31.93
N SER A 198 25.44 19.75 31.02
CA SER A 198 26.27 20.85 30.49
C SER A 198 25.44 21.97 29.92
N THR A 199 25.79 23.21 30.25
CA THR A 199 25.17 24.45 29.77
C THR A 199 25.95 25.12 28.65
N LEU A 200 26.92 24.43 28.06
CA LEU A 200 27.76 24.97 27.00
C LEU A 200 27.00 25.08 25.66
N GLY A 201 27.34 26.13 24.92
CA GLY A 201 26.87 26.38 23.57
C GLY A 201 25.40 26.75 23.43
N ASP A 202 24.93 26.70 22.18
CA ASP A 202 23.58 27.14 21.78
C ASP A 202 22.55 26.00 21.74
N GLY A 203 22.98 24.78 22.08
CA GLY A 203 22.15 23.59 22.07
C GLY A 203 21.71 23.12 20.68
N THR A 204 22.32 23.63 19.61
CA THR A 204 22.05 23.15 18.25
C THR A 204 22.74 21.82 17.96
N ILE A 205 22.30 21.14 16.91
CA ILE A 205 22.88 19.91 16.38
C ILE A 205 23.30 20.15 14.93
N SER A 206 24.56 19.85 14.61
CA SER A 206 25.10 19.98 13.25
C SER A 206 25.95 18.76 12.90
N VAL A 207 25.41 17.90 12.02
CA VAL A 207 26.04 16.64 11.62
C VAL A 207 26.14 16.57 10.10
N THR A 208 27.37 16.47 9.59
CA THR A 208 27.65 16.40 8.16
C THR A 208 28.47 15.16 7.80
N ASN A 209 27.97 14.37 6.85
CA ASN A 209 28.70 13.29 6.19
C ASN A 209 28.98 13.63 4.72
N ALA A 210 30.26 13.82 4.39
CA ALA A 210 30.78 13.89 3.02
C ALA A 210 31.61 12.66 2.63
N GLY A 211 32.03 11.85 3.61
CA GLY A 211 32.78 10.61 3.42
C GLY A 211 31.88 9.37 3.32
N THR A 212 32.36 8.24 3.84
CA THR A 212 31.63 6.97 3.86
C THR A 212 31.32 6.52 5.29
N LEU A 213 30.06 6.21 5.58
CA LEU A 213 29.65 5.54 6.83
C LEU A 213 29.35 4.07 6.52
N LYS A 214 29.85 3.14 7.34
CA LYS A 214 29.71 1.70 7.14
C LYS A 214 29.27 0.97 8.41
N GLY A 215 28.54 -0.11 8.22
CA GLY A 215 28.27 -1.09 9.27
C GLY A 215 29.24 -2.26 9.12
N VAL A 216 29.70 -2.83 10.23
CA VAL A 216 30.49 -4.07 10.20
C VAL A 216 29.65 -5.18 9.57
N SER A 217 30.25 -5.92 8.64
CA SER A 217 29.57 -7.02 7.93
C SER A 217 29.02 -8.06 8.91
N GLY A 218 27.76 -8.48 8.71
CA GLY A 218 27.08 -9.46 9.56
C GLY A 218 26.59 -8.91 10.91
N LYS A 219 26.77 -7.61 11.18
CA LYS A 219 26.18 -6.92 12.33
C LYS A 219 24.89 -6.21 11.93
N THR A 220 24.01 -5.97 12.89
CA THR A 220 22.68 -5.42 12.65
C THR A 220 22.42 -4.10 13.40
N LYS A 221 21.37 -3.38 13.00
CA LYS A 221 20.83 -2.21 13.71
C LYS A 221 21.80 -1.05 13.89
N ALA A 222 22.76 -0.90 12.99
CA ALA A 222 23.65 0.26 12.99
C ALA A 222 22.91 1.53 12.57
N PHE A 223 23.36 2.68 13.07
CA PHE A 223 22.88 4.01 12.66
C PHE A 223 23.99 4.76 11.93
N GLY A 224 23.67 5.36 10.78
CA GLY A 224 24.61 6.22 10.06
C GLY A 224 24.71 7.57 10.75
N MET A 225 23.59 8.30 10.74
CA MET A 225 23.46 9.59 11.41
C MET A 225 22.28 9.54 12.37
N PHE A 226 22.47 10.05 13.59
CA PHE A 226 21.45 10.03 14.63
C PHE A 226 21.34 11.40 15.30
N ALA A 227 20.11 11.91 15.40
CA ALA A 227 19.78 13.07 16.20
C ALA A 227 18.33 13.04 16.69
N GLU A 228 18.14 13.27 17.99
CA GLU A 228 16.83 13.54 18.56
C GLU A 228 16.82 14.95 19.14
N ASN A 229 16.29 15.89 18.36
CA ASN A 229 16.22 17.29 18.78
C ASN A 229 15.10 17.46 19.80
N THR A 230 15.50 17.77 21.03
CA THR A 230 14.62 18.09 22.15
C THR A 230 14.03 19.49 22.06
N SER A 231 14.59 20.37 21.20
CA SER A 231 13.95 21.62 20.80
C SER A 231 12.80 21.33 19.82
N THR A 232 11.71 22.09 19.93
CA THR A 232 10.62 22.06 18.94
C THR A 232 10.97 22.84 17.67
N THR A 233 12.05 23.63 17.69
CA THR A 233 12.56 24.40 16.56
C THR A 233 13.40 23.51 15.64
N VAL A 234 12.85 23.18 14.47
CA VAL A 234 13.43 22.25 13.50
C VAL A 234 14.82 22.69 13.02
N THR A 235 15.04 24.00 12.85
CA THR A 235 16.33 24.56 12.38
C THR A 235 17.48 24.38 13.37
N ASN A 236 17.20 24.03 14.63
CA ASN A 236 18.23 23.78 15.64
C ASN A 236 18.91 22.41 15.45
N SER A 237 18.46 21.57 14.52
CA SER A 237 19.08 20.28 14.25
C SER A 237 19.20 20.02 12.75
N ASN A 238 20.43 19.93 12.25
CA ASN A 238 20.74 19.76 10.84
C ASN A 238 21.56 18.49 10.62
N LEU A 239 21.06 17.60 9.77
CA LEU A 239 21.70 16.36 9.36
C LEU A 239 21.87 16.40 7.85
N THR A 240 23.12 16.52 7.38
CA THR A 240 23.47 16.59 5.96
C THR A 240 24.29 15.38 5.52
N ASN A 241 23.80 14.64 4.53
CA ASN A 241 24.52 13.58 3.84
C ASN A 241 24.79 13.99 2.38
N THR A 242 26.05 14.27 2.05
CA THR A 242 26.56 14.43 0.68
C THR A 242 27.44 13.25 0.25
N GLY A 243 27.86 12.42 1.21
CA GLY A 243 28.72 11.25 1.00
C GLY A 243 27.93 9.96 0.75
N THR A 244 28.46 8.85 1.27
CA THR A 244 27.83 7.52 1.17
C THR A 244 27.53 6.96 2.56
N ILE A 245 26.33 6.42 2.75
CA ILE A 245 25.99 5.53 3.85
C ILE A 245 25.82 4.14 3.26
N ASP A 246 26.72 3.21 3.58
CA ASP A 246 26.73 1.85 3.05
C ASP A 246 26.50 0.83 4.18
N PHE A 247 25.24 0.45 4.33
CA PHE A 247 24.78 -0.63 5.19
C PHE A 247 24.31 -1.84 4.39
N SER A 248 24.77 -2.01 3.15
CA SER A 248 24.40 -3.16 2.31
C SER A 248 24.73 -4.52 2.97
N SER A 249 25.77 -4.58 3.81
CA SER A 249 26.17 -5.75 4.59
C SER A 249 25.70 -5.75 6.05
N SER A 250 24.77 -4.86 6.42
CA SER A 250 24.28 -4.69 7.79
C SER A 250 22.76 -4.58 7.82
N GLU A 251 22.10 -5.62 8.31
CA GLU A 251 20.64 -5.73 8.32
C GLU A 251 20.00 -4.88 9.42
N GLU A 252 18.73 -4.51 9.23
CA GLU A 252 17.91 -3.76 10.20
C GLU A 252 18.49 -2.38 10.58
N SER A 253 19.50 -1.91 9.85
CA SER A 253 20.19 -0.64 10.09
C SER A 253 19.37 0.55 9.61
N ILE A 254 19.65 1.72 10.16
CA ILE A 254 19.00 3.00 9.84
C ILE A 254 20.05 3.97 9.29
N GLY A 255 19.87 4.43 8.05
CA GLY A 255 20.79 5.38 7.43
C GLY A 255 20.83 6.70 8.19
N ILE A 256 19.69 7.39 8.25
CA ILE A 256 19.51 8.64 8.99
C ILE A 256 18.31 8.50 9.92
N HIS A 257 18.51 8.75 11.22
CA HIS A 257 17.46 8.88 12.22
C HIS A 257 17.34 10.32 12.69
N SER A 258 16.13 10.89 12.63
CA SER A 258 15.89 12.28 13.04
C SER A 258 14.55 12.50 13.74
N VAL A 259 14.56 13.36 14.76
CA VAL A 259 13.36 13.94 15.39
C VAL A 259 13.50 15.46 15.41
N ASN A 260 12.45 16.18 15.01
CA ASN A 260 12.41 17.66 14.95
C ASN A 260 13.66 18.28 14.28
N SER A 261 14.06 17.78 13.11
CA SER A 261 15.32 18.17 12.44
C SER A 261 15.11 18.52 10.97
N ILE A 262 16.12 19.16 10.37
CA ILE A 262 16.29 19.28 8.92
C ILE A 262 17.20 18.14 8.46
N VAL A 263 16.68 17.30 7.56
CA VAL A 263 17.43 16.22 6.91
C VAL A 263 17.68 16.58 5.45
N SER A 264 18.94 16.64 5.04
CA SER A 264 19.36 16.86 3.65
C SER A 264 20.19 15.69 3.14
N ASN A 265 19.64 14.89 2.23
CA ASN A 265 20.32 13.77 1.59
C ASN A 265 20.52 14.04 0.09
N THR A 266 21.75 14.39 -0.28
CA THR A 266 22.19 14.52 -1.68
C THR A 266 23.18 13.42 -2.07
N GLY A 267 23.68 12.68 -1.08
CA GLY A 267 24.57 11.54 -1.24
C GLY A 267 23.84 10.19 -1.41
N ASN A 268 24.59 9.10 -1.38
CA ASN A 268 24.07 7.75 -1.59
C ASN A 268 23.74 7.06 -0.26
N ILE A 269 22.63 6.33 -0.21
CA ILE A 269 22.26 5.45 0.91
C ILE A 269 22.00 4.04 0.39
N LYS A 270 22.73 3.04 0.88
CA LYS A 270 22.55 1.62 0.57
C LYS A 270 22.17 0.86 1.82
N MET A 271 21.02 0.20 1.79
CA MET A 271 20.47 -0.50 2.94
C MET A 271 20.49 -2.01 2.73
N GLY A 272 20.88 -2.74 3.77
CA GLY A 272 20.71 -4.19 3.89
C GLY A 272 19.25 -4.57 4.10
N LEU A 273 19.00 -5.86 4.35
CA LEU A 273 17.65 -6.40 4.55
C LEU A 273 16.96 -5.70 5.73
N LYS A 274 15.67 -5.40 5.58
CA LYS A 274 14.85 -4.70 6.58
C LYS A 274 15.39 -3.33 7.04
N GLY A 275 16.36 -2.76 6.33
CA GLY A 275 16.94 -1.48 6.67
C GLY A 275 16.03 -0.31 6.31
N VAL A 276 16.21 0.82 7.00
CA VAL A 276 15.51 2.09 6.73
C VAL A 276 16.51 3.13 6.26
N ALA A 277 16.31 3.71 5.07
CA ALA A 277 17.23 4.74 4.59
C ALA A 277 17.10 6.04 5.40
N ILE A 278 15.88 6.57 5.53
CA ILE A 278 15.58 7.77 6.33
C ILE A 278 14.41 7.47 7.25
N ASN A 279 14.65 7.56 8.56
CA ASN A 279 13.66 7.45 9.62
C ASN A 279 13.48 8.81 10.28
N ALA A 280 12.37 9.48 10.01
CA ALA A 280 12.17 10.88 10.38
C ALA A 280 10.84 11.12 11.08
N LYS A 281 10.89 11.86 12.19
CA LYS A 281 9.71 12.30 12.95
C LYS A 281 9.66 13.83 13.03
N ASN A 282 8.51 14.41 12.71
CA ASN A 282 8.27 15.87 12.79
C ASN A 282 9.36 16.73 12.10
N SER A 283 9.98 16.22 11.03
CA SER A 283 11.21 16.78 10.45
C SER A 283 10.95 17.34 9.05
N ASP A 284 11.77 18.31 8.64
CA ASP A 284 11.88 18.75 7.25
C ASP A 284 12.84 17.80 6.52
N ILE A 285 12.49 17.41 5.30
CA ILE A 285 13.23 16.38 4.55
C ILE A 285 13.48 16.88 3.13
N ASN A 286 14.74 16.87 2.71
CA ASN A 286 15.16 17.07 1.33
C ASN A 286 16.04 15.89 0.90
N SER A 287 15.50 14.96 0.10
CA SER A 287 16.22 13.79 -0.39
C SER A 287 16.25 13.76 -1.91
N THR A 288 17.43 13.93 -2.49
CA THR A 288 17.70 13.91 -3.93
C THR A 288 18.74 12.86 -4.33
N GLY A 289 19.56 12.39 -3.39
CA GLY A 289 20.57 11.36 -3.66
C GLY A 289 20.00 9.94 -3.75
N ASP A 290 20.77 9.01 -4.30
CA ASP A 290 20.31 7.65 -4.61
C ASP A 290 20.09 6.82 -3.34
N ILE A 291 19.02 6.01 -3.35
CA ILE A 291 18.67 5.06 -2.29
C ILE A 291 18.61 3.65 -2.89
N THR A 292 19.25 2.67 -2.25
CA THR A 292 19.16 1.24 -2.64
C THR A 292 18.63 0.40 -1.48
N LEU A 293 17.62 -0.44 -1.73
CA LEU A 293 16.99 -1.30 -0.73
C LEU A 293 17.17 -2.79 -1.09
N ALA A 294 17.72 -3.58 -0.17
CA ALA A 294 18.00 -5.00 -0.40
C ALA A 294 16.80 -5.96 -0.25
N GLY A 295 15.68 -5.52 0.33
CA GLY A 295 14.48 -6.35 0.57
C GLY A 295 13.86 -6.10 1.94
N ASN A 296 12.53 -6.09 2.01
CA ASN A 296 11.75 -5.64 3.18
C ASN A 296 12.21 -4.29 3.77
N GLY A 297 12.93 -3.50 2.99
CA GLY A 297 13.50 -2.22 3.41
C GLY A 297 12.52 -1.07 3.21
N ILE A 298 12.84 0.06 3.83
CA ILE A 298 12.00 1.26 3.78
C ILE A 298 12.87 2.43 3.30
N ALA A 299 12.44 3.15 2.26
CA ALA A 299 13.15 4.37 1.85
C ALA A 299 12.88 5.50 2.86
N PHE A 300 11.62 5.77 3.17
CA PHE A 300 11.20 6.83 4.08
C PHE A 300 10.23 6.28 5.13
N ASN A 301 10.69 6.14 6.37
CA ASN A 301 9.84 5.84 7.52
C ASN A 301 9.47 7.16 8.21
N LEU A 302 8.18 7.52 8.14
CA LEU A 302 7.69 8.83 8.54
C LEU A 302 6.71 8.69 9.71
N GLY A 303 6.96 9.44 10.79
CA GLY A 303 6.11 9.45 11.98
C GLY A 303 5.83 10.86 12.52
N GLY A 304 4.77 10.98 13.32
CA GLY A 304 4.38 12.26 13.92
C GLY A 304 3.57 13.15 12.97
N SER A 305 3.75 14.47 13.06
CA SER A 305 3.04 15.47 12.28
C SER A 305 3.94 16.13 11.25
N PHE A 306 3.48 16.16 9.99
CA PHE A 306 4.16 16.82 8.87
C PHE A 306 3.43 18.09 8.39
N SER A 307 2.42 18.55 9.14
CA SER A 307 1.76 19.82 8.84
C SER A 307 2.77 20.96 8.94
N GLY A 308 2.86 21.78 7.88
CA GLY A 308 3.81 22.89 7.80
C GLY A 308 5.28 22.49 7.65
N ARG A 309 5.59 21.21 7.40
CA ARG A 309 6.95 20.74 7.10
C ARG A 309 7.25 20.84 5.61
N THR A 310 8.52 21.00 5.28
CA THR A 310 9.03 20.96 3.91
C THR A 310 9.46 19.55 3.58
N LEU A 311 8.82 18.95 2.58
CA LEU A 311 9.09 17.58 2.17
C LEU A 311 9.44 17.54 0.68
N ASN A 312 10.69 17.26 0.35
CA ASN A 312 11.16 17.08 -1.02
C ASN A 312 11.74 15.67 -1.20
N PHE A 313 11.04 14.85 -1.97
CA PHE A 313 11.42 13.49 -2.33
C PHE A 313 11.67 13.40 -3.83
N SER A 314 12.93 13.43 -4.24
CA SER A 314 13.36 13.36 -5.64
C SER A 314 14.48 12.32 -5.88
N SER A 315 14.76 11.48 -4.89
CA SER A 315 15.72 10.37 -4.99
C SER A 315 15.36 9.35 -6.07
N LYS A 316 16.39 8.76 -6.69
CA LYS A 316 16.28 7.48 -7.38
C LYS A 316 16.31 6.35 -6.35
N VAL A 317 15.25 5.56 -6.29
CA VAL A 317 15.13 4.42 -5.35
C VAL A 317 15.26 3.12 -6.15
N THR A 318 16.32 2.36 -5.91
CA THR A 318 16.58 1.07 -6.56
C THR A 318 16.21 -0.08 -5.64
N LEU A 319 15.38 -1.00 -6.12
CA LEU A 319 14.92 -2.17 -5.36
C LEU A 319 15.70 -3.41 -5.80
N ASN A 320 16.46 -4.02 -4.88
CA ASN A 320 17.23 -5.24 -5.11
C ASN A 320 16.63 -6.50 -4.48
N GLY A 321 15.54 -6.35 -3.72
CA GLY A 321 14.75 -7.46 -3.16
C GLY A 321 13.26 -7.15 -3.13
N ASP A 322 12.46 -8.13 -2.75
CA ASP A 322 11.00 -7.99 -2.64
C ASP A 322 10.57 -7.43 -1.27
N GLY A 323 9.31 -7.02 -1.17
CA GLY A 323 8.68 -6.58 0.08
C GLY A 323 9.08 -5.19 0.57
N ASN A 324 9.81 -4.43 -0.26
CA ASN A 324 10.21 -3.06 0.08
C ASN A 324 9.00 -2.12 0.16
N SER A 325 9.13 -1.07 0.97
CA SER A 325 8.18 0.04 1.03
C SER A 325 8.87 1.36 0.71
N ILE A 326 8.28 2.18 -0.16
CA ILE A 326 8.85 3.51 -0.45
C ILE A 326 8.56 4.44 0.73
N PHE A 327 7.29 4.59 1.07
CA PHE A 327 6.85 5.32 2.27
C PHE A 327 6.24 4.35 3.27
N ASN A 328 6.72 4.40 4.51
CA ASN A 328 6.06 3.75 5.64
C ASN A 328 5.49 4.82 6.58
N LEU A 329 4.18 4.75 6.82
CA LEU A 329 3.41 5.69 7.62
C LEU A 329 2.86 4.97 8.84
N LYS A 330 3.23 5.40 10.03
CA LYS A 330 2.71 4.84 11.29
C LYS A 330 2.22 5.95 12.21
N ASP A 331 0.98 5.81 12.67
CA ASP A 331 0.33 6.78 13.56
C ASP A 331 0.45 8.22 13.06
N THR A 332 0.32 8.43 11.74
CA THR A 332 0.54 9.73 11.10
C THR A 332 -0.55 10.08 10.10
N SER A 333 -0.72 11.38 9.85
CA SER A 333 -1.56 11.92 8.79
C SER A 333 -0.66 12.52 7.72
N PHE A 334 -0.75 11.99 6.51
CA PHE A 334 0.02 12.44 5.36
C PHE A 334 -0.92 13.01 4.30
N CYS A 335 -0.67 14.25 3.90
CA CYS A 335 -1.51 14.98 2.94
C CYS A 335 -0.62 15.58 1.85
N THR A 336 -0.94 15.31 0.59
CA THR A 336 -0.21 15.89 -0.55
C THR A 336 -0.86 17.14 -1.13
N VAL A 337 -2.06 17.48 -0.64
CA VAL A 337 -2.78 18.68 -1.05
C VAL A 337 -2.12 19.90 -0.40
N GLY A 338 -1.58 20.80 -1.21
CA GLY A 338 -0.91 22.02 -0.76
C GLY A 338 0.55 22.14 -1.24
N GLY A 339 1.18 23.28 -0.95
CA GLY A 339 2.43 23.72 -1.60
C GLY A 339 3.76 23.24 -1.01
N THR A 340 3.79 22.46 0.07
CA THR A 340 5.06 22.14 0.79
C THR A 340 5.62 20.74 0.51
N LEU A 341 4.94 19.93 -0.32
CA LEU A 341 5.40 18.61 -0.72
C LEU A 341 5.81 18.57 -2.20
N THR A 342 7.09 18.31 -2.46
CA THR A 342 7.62 17.91 -3.77
C THR A 342 7.85 16.40 -3.75
N GLU A 343 7.32 15.70 -4.75
CA GLU A 343 7.37 14.24 -4.79
C GLU A 343 7.53 13.78 -6.24
N ASN A 344 8.79 13.54 -6.62
CA ASN A 344 9.28 13.24 -7.96
C ASN A 344 10.27 12.05 -7.92
N LEU A 345 9.92 11.01 -7.16
CA LEU A 345 10.77 9.82 -7.01
C LEU A 345 10.89 9.02 -8.30
N ASN A 346 12.09 8.53 -8.60
CA ASN A 346 12.32 7.55 -9.65
C ASN A 346 12.51 6.16 -9.01
N VAL A 347 11.45 5.35 -9.00
CA VAL A 347 11.51 3.99 -8.43
C VAL A 347 11.90 2.99 -9.52
N VAL A 348 13.11 2.44 -9.41
CA VAL A 348 13.62 1.38 -10.27
C VAL A 348 13.34 0.04 -9.61
N SER A 349 12.23 -0.61 -10.02
CA SER A 349 11.73 -1.82 -9.36
C SER A 349 12.55 -3.07 -9.65
N ASN A 350 13.29 -3.14 -10.77
CA ASN A 350 14.05 -4.33 -11.20
C ASN A 350 13.24 -5.65 -11.15
N GLY A 351 11.94 -5.56 -11.47
CA GLY A 351 11.02 -6.71 -11.41
C GLY A 351 10.68 -7.19 -9.99
N LYS A 352 11.01 -6.41 -8.95
CA LYS A 352 10.71 -6.71 -7.55
C LYS A 352 9.32 -6.20 -7.14
N ALA A 353 8.66 -6.96 -6.28
CA ALA A 353 7.41 -6.59 -5.64
C ALA A 353 7.66 -5.55 -4.54
N PHE A 354 6.82 -4.52 -4.46
CA PHE A 354 6.94 -3.47 -3.45
C PHE A 354 5.61 -2.78 -3.17
N SER A 355 5.56 -2.11 -2.02
CA SER A 355 4.50 -1.20 -1.64
C SER A 355 4.93 0.25 -1.82
N TYR A 356 4.15 1.10 -2.49
CA TYR A 356 4.50 2.52 -2.56
C TYR A 356 4.20 3.22 -1.23
N PHE A 357 3.00 3.01 -0.69
CA PHE A 357 2.65 3.37 0.68
C PHE A 357 2.37 2.10 1.50
N SER A 358 3.06 1.95 2.63
CA SER A 358 2.73 1.03 3.71
C SER A 358 2.21 1.85 4.89
N MET A 359 1.03 1.51 5.40
CA MET A 359 0.35 2.30 6.44
C MET A 359 -0.14 1.42 7.59
N ASP A 360 0.10 1.88 8.81
CA ASP A 360 -0.54 1.34 10.03
C ASP A 360 -1.11 2.49 10.87
N ASN A 361 -2.39 2.39 11.22
CA ASN A 361 -3.14 3.40 11.96
C ASN A 361 -2.91 4.85 11.47
N SER A 362 -2.88 5.05 10.15
CA SER A 362 -2.55 6.33 9.52
C SER A 362 -3.68 6.84 8.62
N SER A 363 -3.56 8.09 8.15
CA SER A 363 -4.48 8.71 7.20
C SER A 363 -3.71 9.26 6.02
N LEU A 364 -4.16 9.00 4.79
CA LEU A 364 -3.54 9.48 3.56
C LEU A 364 -4.55 10.28 2.73
N ILE A 365 -4.22 11.52 2.39
CA ILE A 365 -4.91 12.30 1.35
C ILE A 365 -3.92 12.52 0.21
N TYR A 366 -4.24 12.03 -0.97
CA TYR A 366 -3.28 11.98 -2.08
C TYR A 366 -3.87 12.50 -3.40
N ASP A 367 -3.22 13.47 -4.05
CA ASP A 367 -3.74 14.21 -5.22
C ASP A 367 -2.78 14.28 -6.43
N LYS A 368 -1.69 13.52 -6.41
CA LYS A 368 -0.70 13.47 -7.51
C LYS A 368 -0.87 12.20 -8.34
N ASN A 369 -0.73 12.27 -9.67
CA ASN A 369 -0.89 11.07 -10.51
C ASN A 369 0.23 10.04 -10.26
N LYS A 370 -0.08 8.75 -10.39
CA LYS A 370 0.90 7.66 -10.25
C LYS A 370 0.91 6.75 -11.46
N THR A 371 2.11 6.49 -11.97
CA THR A 371 2.36 5.53 -13.04
C THR A 371 3.52 4.65 -12.65
N PHE A 372 3.31 3.33 -12.71
CA PHE A 372 4.38 2.35 -12.56
C PHE A 372 4.29 1.28 -13.64
N THR A 373 5.47 0.81 -14.03
CA THR A 373 5.64 -0.39 -14.84
C THR A 373 6.18 -1.51 -13.95
N GLY A 374 5.72 -2.74 -14.18
CA GLY A 374 6.09 -3.90 -13.36
C GLY A 374 4.90 -4.62 -12.75
N ASN A 375 5.19 -5.80 -12.22
CA ASN A 375 4.22 -6.74 -11.67
C ASN A 375 4.27 -6.71 -10.14
N LYS A 376 3.21 -7.19 -9.47
CA LYS A 376 3.16 -7.36 -8.01
C LYS A 376 3.43 -6.07 -7.22
N ILE A 377 2.98 -4.95 -7.77
CA ILE A 377 3.05 -3.64 -7.12
C ILE A 377 1.77 -3.44 -6.31
N THR A 378 1.93 -3.12 -5.03
CA THR A 378 0.83 -2.63 -4.19
C THR A 378 0.99 -1.13 -4.03
N LEU A 379 0.13 -0.31 -4.66
CA LEU A 379 0.31 1.14 -4.56
C LEU A 379 0.05 1.62 -3.12
N VAL A 380 -1.01 1.13 -2.47
CA VAL A 380 -1.29 1.40 -1.06
C VAL A 380 -1.60 0.12 -0.32
N SER A 381 -0.85 -0.19 0.73
CA SER A 381 -1.11 -1.25 1.71
C SER A 381 -1.46 -0.62 3.05
N ALA A 382 -2.74 -0.65 3.41
CA ALA A 382 -3.29 0.10 4.54
C ALA A 382 -3.90 -0.82 5.60
N LYS A 383 -3.30 -0.84 6.79
CA LYS A 383 -3.84 -1.54 7.96
C LYS A 383 -4.45 -0.53 8.92
N ASN A 384 -5.71 -0.74 9.30
CA ASN A 384 -6.47 0.16 10.20
C ASN A 384 -6.30 1.64 9.83
N SER A 385 -6.28 1.95 8.53
CA SER A 385 -5.90 3.25 7.99
C SER A 385 -6.97 3.75 7.02
N SER A 386 -7.00 5.06 6.76
CA SER A 386 -7.92 5.67 5.79
C SER A 386 -7.18 6.30 4.63
N VAL A 387 -7.76 6.19 3.44
CA VAL A 387 -7.21 6.71 2.18
C VAL A 387 -8.27 7.53 1.45
N ASP A 388 -7.96 8.80 1.17
CA ASP A 388 -8.70 9.69 0.28
C ASP A 388 -7.83 9.94 -0.98
N TRP A 389 -8.17 9.25 -2.05
CA TRP A 389 -7.39 9.21 -3.29
C TRP A 389 -8.01 10.07 -4.38
N ARG A 390 -7.30 11.13 -4.79
CA ARG A 390 -7.80 12.21 -5.65
C ARG A 390 -7.08 12.33 -7.01
N SER A 391 -6.39 11.27 -7.44
CA SER A 391 -5.54 11.32 -8.64
C SER A 391 -5.69 10.10 -9.55
N ASN A 392 -5.11 10.17 -10.75
CA ASN A 392 -5.09 9.05 -11.68
C ASN A 392 -4.01 8.02 -11.30
N ILE A 393 -4.30 6.75 -11.58
CA ILE A 393 -3.37 5.62 -11.39
C ILE A 393 -3.21 4.86 -12.70
N THR A 394 -1.99 4.45 -13.02
CA THR A 394 -1.67 3.53 -14.13
C THR A 394 -0.66 2.48 -13.67
N LEU A 395 -1.10 1.23 -13.54
CA LEU A 395 -0.30 0.07 -13.13
C LEU A 395 -0.39 -1.02 -14.20
N ASN A 396 0.39 -0.88 -15.28
CA ASN A 396 0.20 -1.68 -16.51
C ASN A 396 0.71 -3.13 -16.45
N GLY A 397 1.49 -3.51 -15.43
CA GLY A 397 1.91 -4.90 -15.29
C GLY A 397 0.82 -5.79 -14.69
N LYS A 398 1.21 -7.02 -14.34
CA LYS A 398 0.32 -8.07 -13.87
C LYS A 398 0.33 -8.18 -12.34
N GLU A 399 -0.75 -8.72 -11.77
CA GLU A 399 -0.83 -9.05 -10.35
C GLU A 399 -0.64 -7.81 -9.44
N ASN A 400 -1.02 -6.63 -9.93
CA ASN A 400 -0.91 -5.38 -9.19
C ASN A 400 -2.15 -5.15 -8.32
N VAL A 401 -2.00 -4.40 -7.23
CA VAL A 401 -3.10 -3.99 -6.36
C VAL A 401 -3.01 -2.48 -6.16
N ALA A 402 -4.01 -1.71 -6.57
CA ALA A 402 -3.97 -0.27 -6.31
C ALA A 402 -4.20 0.01 -4.82
N PHE A 403 -5.20 -0.62 -4.19
CA PHE A 403 -5.46 -0.45 -2.76
C PHE A 403 -5.70 -1.79 -2.07
N TYR A 404 -4.85 -2.14 -1.12
CA TYR A 404 -5.06 -3.23 -0.18
C TYR A 404 -5.41 -2.66 1.19
N LEU A 405 -6.58 -3.00 1.72
CA LEU A 405 -7.13 -2.42 2.96
C LEU A 405 -7.46 -3.52 3.95
N ASN A 406 -6.90 -3.44 5.16
CA ASN A 406 -7.02 -4.46 6.19
C ASN A 406 -7.50 -3.85 7.51
N GLY A 407 -8.73 -4.18 7.90
CA GLY A 407 -9.30 -3.71 9.16
C GLY A 407 -9.95 -2.34 9.05
N ARG A 408 -10.43 -1.82 10.19
CA ARG A 408 -11.12 -0.53 10.28
C ARG A 408 -10.31 0.45 11.10
N LYS A 409 -10.18 1.69 10.62
CA LYS A 409 -9.58 2.77 11.42
C LYS A 409 -10.63 3.32 12.40
N ALA A 410 -10.27 3.43 13.67
CA ALA A 410 -11.12 4.06 14.66
C ALA A 410 -11.44 5.52 14.26
N GLY A 411 -12.72 5.90 14.32
CA GLY A 411 -13.19 7.25 13.95
C GLY A 411 -13.30 7.50 12.44
N ALA A 412 -12.84 6.60 11.56
CA ALA A 412 -13.01 6.75 10.13
C ALA A 412 -14.40 6.26 9.67
N THR A 413 -14.98 6.95 8.68
CA THR A 413 -16.19 6.52 7.99
C THR A 413 -15.90 5.45 6.94
N LEU A 414 -14.76 5.55 6.26
CA LEU A 414 -14.31 4.68 5.17
C LEU A 414 -12.82 4.43 5.29
N GLU A 415 -12.39 3.28 4.79
CA GLU A 415 -10.97 2.92 4.66
C GLU A 415 -10.43 3.38 3.29
N LEU A 416 -11.28 3.44 2.26
CA LEU A 416 -10.93 4.04 0.97
C LEU A 416 -12.10 4.86 0.42
N LYS A 417 -11.75 6.06 -0.06
CA LYS A 417 -12.55 6.88 -0.96
C LYS A 417 -11.70 7.28 -2.16
N THR A 418 -12.16 7.01 -3.38
CA THR A 418 -11.55 7.53 -4.61
C THR A 418 -12.35 8.72 -5.14
N ALA A 419 -11.73 9.67 -5.84
CA ALA A 419 -12.41 10.87 -6.32
C ALA A 419 -13.07 10.70 -7.69
N ALA A 420 -14.20 11.37 -7.88
CA ALA A 420 -14.86 11.50 -9.18
C ALA A 420 -13.98 12.20 -10.22
N GLY A 421 -14.15 11.85 -11.50
CA GLY A 421 -13.39 12.43 -12.62
C GLY A 421 -11.94 11.94 -12.73
N LYS A 422 -11.55 10.93 -11.94
CA LYS A 422 -10.23 10.27 -12.01
C LYS A 422 -10.35 8.88 -12.61
N THR A 423 -9.24 8.36 -13.12
CA THR A 423 -9.16 7.02 -13.73
C THR A 423 -8.05 6.20 -13.10
N ILE A 424 -8.36 4.96 -12.78
CA ILE A 424 -7.45 3.95 -12.24
C ILE A 424 -7.35 2.82 -13.26
N THR A 425 -6.19 2.65 -13.87
CA THR A 425 -5.94 1.61 -14.89
C THR A 425 -4.99 0.56 -14.35
N LEU A 426 -5.38 -0.72 -14.43
CA LEU A 426 -4.55 -1.86 -14.02
C LEU A 426 -4.50 -2.93 -15.11
N GLY A 427 -3.35 -3.60 -15.24
CA GLY A 427 -3.17 -4.73 -16.15
C GLY A 427 -3.82 -6.04 -15.66
N ASN A 428 -3.46 -7.15 -16.28
CA ASN A 428 -4.09 -8.45 -16.02
C ASN A 428 -3.84 -8.96 -14.59
N LYS A 429 -4.73 -9.81 -14.08
CA LYS A 429 -4.67 -10.42 -12.73
C LYS A 429 -4.60 -9.41 -11.60
N SER A 430 -4.98 -8.16 -11.85
CA SER A 430 -4.81 -7.05 -10.91
C SER A 430 -6.13 -6.71 -10.24
N VAL A 431 -6.04 -6.07 -9.06
CA VAL A 431 -7.19 -5.65 -8.27
C VAL A 431 -7.18 -4.14 -8.05
N GLY A 432 -8.29 -3.46 -8.36
CA GLY A 432 -8.44 -2.03 -8.08
C GLY A 432 -8.41 -1.77 -6.58
N ALA A 433 -9.40 -2.28 -5.84
CA ALA A 433 -9.40 -2.24 -4.37
C ALA A 433 -9.73 -3.60 -3.77
N TYR A 434 -8.91 -4.05 -2.83
CA TYR A 434 -9.07 -5.28 -2.08
C TYR A 434 -9.24 -4.97 -0.58
N GLY A 435 -10.46 -5.15 -0.06
CA GLY A 435 -10.77 -5.01 1.36
C GLY A 435 -10.83 -6.34 2.11
N VAL A 436 -10.22 -6.39 3.29
CA VAL A 436 -10.32 -7.50 4.23
C VAL A 436 -10.66 -7.03 5.65
N ASN A 437 -11.14 -7.95 6.49
CA ASN A 437 -11.38 -7.70 7.92
C ASN A 437 -12.29 -6.49 8.20
N GLY A 438 -13.34 -6.33 7.40
CA GLY A 438 -14.36 -5.31 7.62
C GLY A 438 -14.09 -3.95 6.97
N ALA A 439 -13.06 -3.82 6.14
CA ALA A 439 -12.77 -2.59 5.40
C ALA A 439 -13.96 -2.13 4.53
N ARG A 440 -14.22 -0.81 4.53
CA ARG A 440 -15.31 -0.16 3.79
C ARG A 440 -14.72 0.68 2.64
N ILE A 441 -15.14 0.36 1.42
CA ILE A 441 -14.62 0.95 0.18
C ILE A 441 -15.72 1.70 -0.56
N GLU A 442 -15.44 2.95 -0.91
CA GLU A 442 -16.23 3.76 -1.83
C GLU A 442 -15.37 4.16 -3.04
N ASN A 443 -15.81 3.77 -4.23
CA ASN A 443 -15.19 4.16 -5.48
C ASN A 443 -16.06 5.14 -6.25
N ASP A 444 -15.55 6.37 -6.44
CA ASP A 444 -16.13 7.39 -7.32
C ASP A 444 -15.33 7.59 -8.62
N SER A 445 -14.14 6.99 -8.72
CA SER A 445 -13.31 7.00 -9.94
C SER A 445 -13.77 6.00 -11.00
N ASN A 446 -13.39 6.22 -12.25
CA ASN A 446 -13.43 5.17 -13.26
C ASN A 446 -12.31 4.16 -13.00
N MET A 447 -12.58 2.87 -13.22
CA MET A 447 -11.56 1.82 -13.19
C MET A 447 -11.53 1.06 -14.51
N VAL A 448 -10.32 0.76 -15.02
CA VAL A 448 -10.08 -0.09 -16.17
C VAL A 448 -9.19 -1.25 -15.72
N ILE A 449 -9.73 -2.47 -15.79
CA ILE A 449 -9.08 -3.69 -15.29
C ILE A 449 -8.82 -4.65 -16.44
N GLY A 450 -7.60 -5.17 -16.54
CA GLY A 450 -7.23 -6.22 -17.50
C GLY A 450 -7.95 -7.56 -17.26
N SER A 451 -7.51 -8.60 -17.96
CA SER A 451 -8.07 -9.96 -17.83
C SER A 451 -7.79 -10.58 -16.45
N ASP A 452 -8.63 -11.51 -16.01
CA ASP A 452 -8.48 -12.30 -14.78
C ASP A 452 -8.36 -11.44 -13.50
N GLY A 453 -8.89 -10.21 -13.51
CA GLY A 453 -8.78 -9.25 -12.42
C GLY A 453 -10.11 -8.93 -11.73
N ALA A 454 -10.08 -8.00 -10.79
CA ALA A 454 -11.29 -7.47 -10.16
C ALA A 454 -11.20 -5.96 -9.95
N ALA A 455 -12.27 -5.20 -10.21
CA ALA A 455 -12.24 -3.77 -9.89
C ALA A 455 -12.35 -3.56 -8.38
N LEU A 456 -13.40 -4.07 -7.76
CA LEU A 456 -13.63 -4.01 -6.32
C LEU A 456 -13.82 -5.42 -5.75
N TYR A 457 -13.04 -5.77 -4.73
CA TYR A 457 -13.05 -7.09 -4.12
C TYR A 457 -13.06 -6.94 -2.60
N SER A 458 -13.98 -7.60 -1.90
CA SER A 458 -14.03 -7.56 -0.44
C SER A 458 -14.31 -8.93 0.16
N THR A 459 -13.57 -9.28 1.21
CA THR A 459 -13.77 -10.49 2.00
C THR A 459 -13.83 -10.17 3.49
N GLY A 460 -14.80 -10.75 4.19
CA GLY A 460 -14.87 -10.71 5.64
C GLY A 460 -16.12 -9.99 6.15
N ALA A 461 -16.52 -10.37 7.36
CA ALA A 461 -17.70 -9.84 8.01
C ALA A 461 -17.64 -8.31 8.07
N THR A 462 -18.78 -7.64 7.87
CA THR A 462 -18.93 -6.18 7.95
C THR A 462 -18.21 -5.36 6.87
N GLY A 463 -17.52 -5.98 5.90
CA GLY A 463 -16.98 -5.26 4.75
C GLY A 463 -18.08 -4.67 3.86
N SER A 464 -17.81 -3.54 3.21
CA SER A 464 -18.74 -2.93 2.27
C SER A 464 -18.05 -2.41 1.00
N LEU A 465 -18.76 -2.52 -0.12
CA LEU A 465 -18.36 -1.97 -1.41
C LEU A 465 -19.45 -1.03 -1.95
N LYS A 466 -19.05 0.17 -2.34
CA LYS A 466 -19.89 1.12 -3.07
C LYS A 466 -19.17 1.59 -4.33
N ASN A 467 -19.87 1.55 -5.47
CA ASN A 467 -19.37 2.06 -6.73
C ASN A 467 -20.33 3.11 -7.32
N THR A 468 -19.81 4.28 -7.65
CA THR A 468 -20.51 5.32 -8.42
C THR A 468 -19.84 5.63 -9.77
N GLY A 469 -18.57 5.26 -9.94
CA GLY A 469 -17.83 5.43 -11.20
C GLY A 469 -18.10 4.33 -12.25
N LYS A 470 -17.45 4.44 -13.41
CA LYS A 470 -17.49 3.44 -14.48
C LYS A 470 -16.42 2.38 -14.31
N LEU A 471 -16.80 1.11 -14.26
CA LEU A 471 -15.91 -0.04 -14.21
C LEU A 471 -15.84 -0.71 -15.59
N THR A 472 -14.70 -0.65 -16.26
CA THR A 472 -14.42 -1.38 -17.50
C THR A 472 -13.57 -2.60 -17.16
N ILE A 473 -14.10 -3.80 -17.39
CA ILE A 473 -13.45 -5.05 -16.96
C ILE A 473 -13.10 -5.94 -18.15
N GLY A 474 -11.93 -6.58 -18.10
CA GLY A 474 -11.45 -7.49 -19.13
C GLY A 474 -12.05 -8.90 -19.06
N LYS A 475 -11.48 -9.80 -19.88
CA LYS A 475 -11.86 -11.22 -19.95
C LYS A 475 -11.78 -11.89 -18.58
N ASN A 476 -12.78 -12.70 -18.22
CA ASN A 476 -12.80 -13.46 -16.96
C ASN A 476 -12.57 -12.59 -15.70
N SER A 477 -12.90 -11.30 -15.78
CA SER A 477 -12.74 -10.35 -14.68
C SER A 477 -14.07 -10.07 -13.98
N VAL A 478 -14.01 -9.55 -12.76
CA VAL A 478 -15.18 -9.19 -11.96
C VAL A 478 -15.24 -7.68 -11.72
N GLY A 479 -16.41 -7.07 -11.93
CA GLY A 479 -16.65 -5.67 -11.55
C GLY A 479 -16.59 -5.51 -10.03
N MET A 480 -17.54 -6.12 -9.33
CA MET A 480 -17.60 -6.09 -7.87
C MET A 480 -17.80 -7.50 -7.30
N TYR A 481 -16.92 -7.90 -6.39
CA TYR A 481 -17.00 -9.17 -5.67
C TYR A 481 -17.09 -8.93 -4.17
N ILE A 482 -18.10 -9.49 -3.51
CA ILE A 482 -18.20 -9.46 -2.05
C ILE A 482 -18.38 -10.86 -1.48
N LYS A 483 -17.59 -11.18 -0.45
CA LYS A 483 -17.72 -12.41 0.35
C LYS A 483 -17.89 -12.12 1.83
N GLU A 484 -18.95 -12.63 2.43
CA GLU A 484 -19.35 -12.42 3.84
C GLU A 484 -19.61 -10.94 4.27
N GLY A 485 -19.46 -9.98 3.37
CA GLY A 485 -19.68 -8.56 3.66
C GLY A 485 -21.15 -8.19 3.94
N THR A 486 -21.38 -6.97 4.39
CA THR A 486 -22.72 -6.47 4.74
C THR A 486 -23.42 -5.75 3.61
N THR A 487 -22.67 -5.09 2.72
CA THR A 487 -23.26 -4.19 1.73
C THR A 487 -22.46 -4.18 0.44
N LEU A 488 -23.15 -4.37 -0.69
CA LEU A 488 -22.65 -4.13 -2.04
C LEU A 488 -23.64 -3.21 -2.74
N ILE A 489 -23.20 -2.02 -3.13
CA ILE A 489 -24.01 -1.03 -3.84
C ILE A 489 -23.31 -0.66 -5.15
N ASN A 490 -23.98 -0.93 -6.27
CA ASN A 490 -23.60 -0.39 -7.56
C ASN A 490 -24.64 0.66 -8.00
N SER A 491 -24.17 1.88 -8.17
CA SER A 491 -24.92 3.01 -8.73
C SER A 491 -24.21 3.63 -9.93
N GLY A 492 -23.00 3.16 -10.26
CA GLY A 492 -22.27 3.52 -11.48
C GLY A 492 -22.58 2.60 -12.66
N GLU A 493 -21.65 2.50 -13.61
CA GLU A 493 -21.76 1.65 -14.79
C GLU A 493 -20.71 0.53 -14.75
N ILE A 494 -21.06 -0.69 -15.13
CA ILE A 494 -20.10 -1.79 -15.33
C ILE A 494 -20.19 -2.24 -16.79
N VAL A 495 -19.06 -2.19 -17.51
CA VAL A 495 -19.01 -2.52 -18.93
C VAL A 495 -17.91 -3.53 -19.26
N SER A 496 -18.19 -4.39 -20.24
CA SER A 496 -17.20 -5.25 -20.89
C SER A 496 -17.66 -5.67 -22.28
N THR A 497 -16.70 -5.84 -23.18
CA THR A 497 -16.86 -6.52 -24.48
C THR A 497 -16.14 -7.88 -24.50
N GLU A 498 -15.47 -8.22 -23.41
CA GLU A 498 -14.63 -9.41 -23.30
C GLU A 498 -15.43 -10.60 -22.75
N ALA A 499 -15.02 -11.81 -23.13
CA ALA A 499 -15.70 -13.03 -22.71
C ALA A 499 -15.59 -13.27 -21.19
N GLU A 500 -16.56 -13.99 -20.63
CA GLU A 500 -16.55 -14.51 -19.25
C GLU A 500 -16.51 -13.42 -18.15
N ALA A 501 -16.79 -12.17 -18.51
CA ALA A 501 -16.85 -11.08 -17.56
C ALA A 501 -18.04 -11.25 -16.60
N LYS A 502 -17.86 -10.84 -15.34
CA LYS A 502 -18.93 -10.83 -14.33
C LYS A 502 -19.13 -9.44 -13.77
N GLY A 503 -20.37 -8.96 -13.75
CA GLY A 503 -20.67 -7.63 -13.22
C GLY A 503 -20.56 -7.60 -11.71
N LEU A 504 -21.54 -8.22 -11.05
CA LEU A 504 -21.62 -8.34 -9.59
C LEU A 504 -21.54 -9.82 -9.18
N VAL A 505 -20.75 -10.11 -8.15
CA VAL A 505 -20.67 -11.42 -7.52
C VAL A 505 -20.91 -11.29 -6.02
N ILE A 506 -21.95 -11.94 -5.52
CA ILE A 506 -22.36 -11.92 -4.12
C ILE A 506 -22.24 -13.34 -3.56
N ASN A 507 -21.31 -13.53 -2.61
CA ASN A 507 -21.02 -14.84 -2.02
C ASN A 507 -21.10 -14.80 -0.49
N LYS A 508 -22.24 -15.18 0.07
CA LYS A 508 -22.47 -15.12 1.52
C LYS A 508 -23.49 -16.17 1.94
N ALA A 509 -23.32 -16.71 3.15
CA ALA A 509 -24.26 -17.69 3.69
C ALA A 509 -25.59 -17.06 4.12
N THR A 510 -25.56 -15.88 4.74
CA THR A 510 -26.77 -15.17 5.19
C THR A 510 -27.48 -14.50 4.03
N VAL A 511 -28.74 -14.89 3.81
CA VAL A 511 -29.64 -14.33 2.81
C VAL A 511 -29.92 -12.85 3.10
N ALA A 512 -29.80 -12.02 2.06
CA ALA A 512 -30.18 -10.61 2.11
C ALA A 512 -30.74 -10.15 0.75
N THR A 513 -31.54 -9.09 0.78
CA THR A 513 -31.98 -8.41 -0.44
C THR A 513 -30.87 -7.50 -0.95
N HIS A 514 -30.56 -7.60 -2.24
CA HIS A 514 -29.59 -6.74 -2.92
C HIS A 514 -30.28 -5.97 -4.04
N THR A 515 -30.11 -4.64 -4.02
CA THR A 515 -30.62 -3.75 -5.06
C THR A 515 -29.47 -3.24 -5.90
N ASN A 516 -29.50 -3.52 -7.20
CA ASN A 516 -28.59 -2.92 -8.17
C ASN A 516 -29.28 -1.73 -8.85
N THR A 517 -28.70 -0.54 -8.73
CA THR A 517 -29.20 0.70 -9.37
C THR A 517 -28.32 1.19 -10.51
N GLY A 518 -27.17 0.53 -10.72
CA GLY A 518 -26.21 0.87 -11.75
C GLY A 518 -26.36 -0.02 -12.98
N LYS A 519 -26.10 0.54 -14.17
CA LYS A 519 -26.20 -0.19 -15.44
C LYS A 519 -25.08 -1.23 -15.55
N ILE A 520 -25.40 -2.40 -16.08
CA ILE A 520 -24.43 -3.47 -16.38
C ILE A 520 -24.54 -3.85 -17.86
N THR A 521 -23.43 -3.81 -18.61
CA THR A 521 -23.39 -4.14 -20.04
C THR A 521 -22.15 -4.99 -20.36
N LEU A 522 -22.33 -6.31 -20.42
CA LEU A 522 -21.27 -7.31 -20.60
C LEU A 522 -21.51 -8.08 -21.90
N THR A 523 -21.20 -7.45 -23.03
CA THR A 523 -21.55 -7.94 -24.37
C THR A 523 -20.65 -9.07 -24.88
N GLY A 524 -19.53 -9.34 -24.20
CA GLY A 524 -18.69 -10.50 -24.51
C GLY A 524 -19.39 -11.82 -24.17
N ALA A 525 -19.01 -12.88 -24.88
CA ALA A 525 -19.64 -14.18 -24.74
C ALA A 525 -19.49 -14.78 -23.33
N SER A 526 -20.44 -15.61 -22.91
CA SER A 526 -20.44 -16.34 -21.63
C SER A 526 -20.32 -15.44 -20.39
N SER A 527 -20.85 -14.21 -20.46
CA SER A 527 -20.79 -13.22 -19.38
C SER A 527 -21.97 -13.30 -18.43
N ILE A 528 -21.76 -12.92 -17.16
CA ILE A 528 -22.83 -12.91 -16.15
C ILE A 528 -23.01 -11.51 -15.56
N GLY A 529 -24.22 -10.96 -15.65
CA GLY A 529 -24.52 -9.63 -15.10
C GLY A 529 -24.43 -9.61 -13.57
N ILE A 530 -25.30 -10.37 -12.92
CA ILE A 530 -25.32 -10.57 -11.46
C ILE A 530 -25.25 -12.06 -11.18
N HIS A 531 -24.28 -12.47 -10.36
CA HIS A 531 -24.13 -13.84 -9.89
C HIS A 531 -24.25 -13.90 -8.36
N THR A 532 -25.08 -14.81 -7.87
CA THR A 532 -25.18 -15.09 -6.44
C THR A 532 -24.78 -16.52 -6.10
N GLU A 533 -24.08 -16.67 -4.98
CA GLU A 533 -23.58 -17.93 -4.42
C GLU A 533 -23.74 -17.95 -2.89
N GLY A 534 -23.91 -19.14 -2.31
CA GLY A 534 -24.06 -19.33 -0.86
C GLY A 534 -25.54 -19.46 -0.48
N GLY A 535 -26.19 -18.36 -0.11
CA GLY A 535 -27.63 -18.32 0.19
C GLY A 535 -28.56 -18.19 -1.03
N ALA A 536 -29.86 -18.27 -0.78
CA ALA A 536 -30.92 -17.97 -1.76
C ALA A 536 -31.28 -16.48 -1.70
N TYR A 537 -30.81 -15.67 -2.65
CA TYR A 537 -30.86 -14.20 -2.58
C TYR A 537 -32.13 -13.60 -3.19
N ASN A 538 -32.53 -12.43 -2.67
CA ASN A 538 -33.51 -11.57 -3.34
C ASN A 538 -32.75 -10.48 -4.11
N ILE A 539 -32.80 -10.53 -5.44
CA ILE A 539 -32.18 -9.53 -6.31
C ILE A 539 -33.26 -8.57 -6.82
N ILE A 540 -33.03 -7.28 -6.63
CA ILE A 540 -33.84 -6.20 -7.20
C ILE A 540 -32.98 -5.48 -8.24
N SER A 541 -33.39 -5.52 -9.51
CA SER A 541 -32.74 -4.74 -10.57
C SER A 541 -33.50 -3.44 -10.78
N GLY A 542 -32.90 -2.33 -10.38
CA GLY A 542 -33.37 -0.97 -10.63
C GLY A 542 -32.72 -0.29 -11.84
N ALA A 543 -31.89 -1.02 -12.60
CA ALA A 543 -31.25 -0.54 -13.81
C ALA A 543 -31.10 -1.66 -14.85
N ASP A 544 -30.70 -1.28 -16.06
CA ASP A 544 -30.53 -2.21 -17.18
C ASP A 544 -29.36 -3.18 -16.97
N ILE A 545 -29.57 -4.44 -17.35
CA ILE A 545 -28.56 -5.49 -17.40
C ILE A 545 -28.59 -6.12 -18.80
N GLU A 546 -27.46 -6.05 -19.50
CA GLU A 546 -27.25 -6.67 -20.82
C GLU A 546 -26.05 -7.62 -20.77
N VAL A 547 -26.23 -8.85 -21.25
CA VAL A 547 -25.16 -9.83 -21.43
C VAL A 547 -25.12 -10.35 -22.87
N GLY A 548 -23.93 -10.77 -23.32
CA GLY A 548 -23.69 -11.31 -24.66
C GLY A 548 -24.26 -12.71 -24.90
N ASP A 549 -23.81 -13.33 -25.98
CA ASP A 549 -24.20 -14.69 -26.39
C ASP A 549 -23.59 -15.75 -25.45
N THR A 550 -24.23 -16.92 -25.33
CA THR A 550 -23.58 -18.09 -24.71
C THR A 550 -22.66 -18.75 -25.74
N ALA A 551 -21.39 -18.96 -25.37
CA ALA A 551 -20.44 -19.76 -26.14
C ALA A 551 -20.01 -21.01 -25.36
N GLY A 552 -20.02 -22.18 -26.01
CA GLY A 552 -19.65 -23.44 -25.38
C GLY A 552 -20.56 -23.83 -24.21
N THR A 553 -19.98 -24.30 -23.11
CA THR A 553 -20.72 -24.74 -21.91
C THR A 553 -20.96 -23.63 -20.89
N ASN A 554 -20.24 -22.52 -20.98
CA ASN A 554 -20.34 -21.41 -20.05
C ASN A 554 -21.50 -20.49 -20.50
N GLN A 555 -22.58 -20.48 -19.73
CA GLN A 555 -23.79 -19.73 -20.09
C GLN A 555 -23.64 -18.23 -19.84
N SER A 556 -24.13 -17.43 -20.79
CA SER A 556 -24.41 -16.01 -20.54
C SER A 556 -25.71 -15.89 -19.79
N VAL A 557 -25.67 -15.20 -18.63
CA VAL A 557 -26.85 -15.05 -17.77
C VAL A 557 -26.92 -13.64 -17.21
N ALA A 558 -28.00 -12.90 -17.47
CA ALA A 558 -28.10 -11.54 -16.92
C ALA A 558 -28.25 -11.55 -15.39
N ILE A 559 -29.12 -12.40 -14.83
CA ILE A 559 -29.24 -12.64 -13.39
C ILE A 559 -29.17 -14.14 -13.08
N HIS A 560 -28.10 -14.58 -12.45
CA HIS A 560 -27.84 -15.97 -12.08
C HIS A 560 -27.99 -16.18 -10.57
N LEU A 561 -29.09 -16.81 -10.16
CA LEU A 561 -29.38 -17.25 -8.80
C LEU A 561 -28.98 -18.72 -8.59
N LYS A 562 -27.71 -18.99 -8.27
CA LYS A 562 -27.18 -20.36 -8.23
C LYS A 562 -27.94 -21.27 -7.25
N ASN A 563 -28.20 -20.75 -6.04
CA ASN A 563 -28.83 -21.46 -4.94
C ASN A 563 -30.29 -21.05 -4.69
N GLY A 564 -30.92 -20.35 -5.65
CA GLY A 564 -32.31 -19.93 -5.54
C GLY A 564 -32.52 -18.51 -4.99
N GLY A 565 -33.76 -18.24 -4.62
CA GLY A 565 -34.24 -16.95 -4.12
C GLY A 565 -35.23 -16.28 -5.08
N SER A 566 -35.25 -14.94 -5.10
CA SER A 566 -36.15 -14.16 -5.95
C SER A 566 -35.42 -13.15 -6.84
N ALA A 567 -36.05 -12.82 -7.98
CA ALA A 567 -35.64 -11.74 -8.86
C ALA A 567 -36.80 -10.78 -9.09
N ARG A 568 -36.58 -9.48 -8.89
CA ARG A 568 -37.56 -8.42 -9.15
C ARG A 568 -36.95 -7.38 -10.07
N ILE A 569 -37.54 -7.23 -11.25
CA ILE A 569 -37.13 -6.27 -12.26
C ILE A 569 -38.04 -5.06 -12.11
N LEU A 570 -37.49 -3.93 -11.68
CA LEU A 570 -38.27 -2.73 -11.39
C LEU A 570 -38.79 -2.09 -12.67
N SER A 571 -39.82 -1.27 -12.50
CA SER A 571 -40.46 -0.55 -13.60
C SER A 571 -39.44 0.28 -14.41
N ASN A 572 -39.59 0.32 -15.73
CA ASN A 572 -38.70 1.01 -16.67
C ASN A 572 -37.24 0.51 -16.71
N THR A 573 -36.99 -0.74 -16.37
CA THR A 573 -35.66 -1.38 -16.49
C THR A 573 -35.66 -2.48 -17.54
N SER A 574 -34.49 -2.84 -18.07
CA SER A 574 -34.36 -3.88 -19.10
C SER A 574 -33.37 -4.97 -18.74
N ILE A 575 -33.79 -6.22 -18.92
CA ILE A 575 -32.94 -7.41 -18.88
C ILE A 575 -32.76 -7.94 -20.30
N LYS A 576 -31.52 -8.07 -20.75
CA LYS A 576 -31.19 -8.55 -22.10
C LYS A 576 -30.09 -9.63 -22.04
N ALA A 577 -30.30 -10.73 -22.75
CA ALA A 577 -29.26 -11.72 -23.02
C ALA A 577 -29.16 -12.02 -24.53
N GLY A 578 -27.97 -12.39 -24.99
CA GLY A 578 -27.73 -12.76 -26.38
C GLY A 578 -28.30 -14.13 -26.77
N ASN A 579 -27.81 -14.68 -27.89
CA ASN A 579 -28.18 -16.00 -28.40
C ASN A 579 -27.77 -17.10 -27.41
N ASN A 580 -28.64 -18.10 -27.23
CA ASN A 580 -28.49 -19.16 -26.22
C ASN A 580 -28.27 -18.64 -24.78
N GLY A 581 -28.49 -17.34 -24.54
CA GLY A 581 -28.34 -16.70 -23.24
C GLY A 581 -29.60 -16.85 -22.39
N ILE A 582 -29.46 -16.60 -21.10
CA ILE A 582 -30.58 -16.62 -20.16
C ILE A 582 -30.76 -15.23 -19.54
N GLY A 583 -31.99 -14.71 -19.54
CA GLY A 583 -32.29 -13.46 -18.84
C GLY A 583 -32.17 -13.67 -17.32
N ILE A 584 -33.06 -14.46 -16.75
CA ILE A 584 -33.11 -14.75 -15.31
C ILE A 584 -33.03 -16.27 -15.12
N TYR A 585 -32.05 -16.74 -14.35
CA TYR A 585 -31.88 -18.15 -14.07
C TYR A 585 -31.95 -18.47 -12.58
N GLY A 586 -32.75 -19.48 -12.23
CA GLY A 586 -32.61 -20.21 -10.97
C GLY A 586 -33.51 -19.74 -9.83
N SER A 587 -34.48 -18.87 -10.07
CA SER A 587 -35.41 -18.41 -9.02
C SER A 587 -36.18 -19.59 -8.39
N THR A 588 -36.34 -19.58 -7.08
CA THR A 588 -37.11 -20.60 -6.34
C THR A 588 -38.25 -20.04 -5.51
N THR A 589 -38.31 -18.71 -5.33
CA THR A 589 -39.35 -18.04 -4.54
C THR A 589 -40.29 -17.24 -5.43
N SER A 590 -39.73 -16.31 -6.22
CA SER A 590 -40.50 -15.56 -7.20
C SER A 590 -39.63 -14.91 -8.26
N THR A 591 -40.20 -14.67 -9.44
CA THR A 591 -39.68 -13.71 -10.42
C THR A 591 -40.79 -12.71 -10.75
N THR A 592 -40.52 -11.41 -10.60
CA THR A 592 -41.46 -10.34 -10.94
C THR A 592 -40.84 -9.41 -11.97
N VAL A 593 -41.59 -9.14 -13.04
CA VAL A 593 -41.24 -8.20 -14.11
C VAL A 593 -42.30 -7.09 -14.10
N GLU A 594 -41.95 -5.93 -13.55
CA GLU A 594 -42.90 -4.84 -13.29
C GLU A 594 -43.32 -4.08 -14.55
N ASN A 595 -44.31 -3.20 -14.42
CA ASN A 595 -44.82 -2.32 -15.46
C ASN A 595 -43.70 -1.59 -16.24
N ASN A 596 -43.84 -1.48 -17.56
CA ASN A 596 -42.90 -0.85 -18.49
C ASN A 596 -41.49 -1.45 -18.50
N SER A 597 -41.25 -2.59 -17.84
CA SER A 597 -39.96 -3.28 -17.91
C SER A 597 -39.83 -4.22 -19.11
N LYS A 598 -38.55 -4.38 -19.48
CA LYS A 598 -37.85 -5.20 -20.48
C LYS A 598 -37.44 -6.63 -20.13
N VAL A 599 -37.86 -7.67 -20.84
CA VAL A 599 -37.05 -8.91 -20.91
C VAL A 599 -36.84 -9.35 -22.36
N GLU A 600 -35.58 -9.39 -22.80
CA GLU A 600 -35.21 -9.82 -24.15
C GLU A 600 -34.15 -10.90 -24.14
N VAL A 601 -34.35 -11.93 -24.96
CA VAL A 601 -33.31 -12.92 -25.25
C VAL A 601 -33.18 -13.16 -26.74
N GLY A 602 -31.96 -13.49 -27.18
CA GLY A 602 -31.64 -13.83 -28.56
C GLY A 602 -32.20 -15.20 -28.98
N ASP A 603 -31.74 -15.67 -30.14
CA ASP A 603 -32.14 -16.96 -30.71
C ASP A 603 -31.68 -18.12 -29.80
N GLY A 604 -32.54 -19.11 -29.59
CA GLY A 604 -32.31 -20.23 -28.66
C GLY A 604 -32.14 -19.84 -27.17
N GLY A 605 -32.43 -18.59 -26.81
CA GLY A 605 -32.29 -18.09 -25.43
C GLY A 605 -33.51 -18.34 -24.55
N VAL A 606 -33.34 -18.25 -23.24
CA VAL A 606 -34.43 -18.41 -22.25
C VAL A 606 -34.61 -17.12 -21.46
N ALA A 607 -35.77 -16.45 -21.55
CA ALA A 607 -35.99 -15.20 -20.83
C ALA A 607 -36.02 -15.42 -19.31
N ILE A 608 -36.81 -16.39 -18.83
CA ILE A 608 -36.90 -16.76 -17.41
C ILE A 608 -36.85 -18.27 -17.25
N TYR A 609 -35.85 -18.76 -16.50
CA TYR A 609 -35.77 -20.14 -16.03
C TYR A 609 -36.08 -20.19 -14.53
N ALA A 610 -37.28 -20.64 -14.17
CA ALA A 610 -37.75 -20.68 -12.79
C ALA A 610 -37.75 -22.13 -12.25
N LYS A 611 -37.04 -22.36 -11.14
CA LYS A 611 -36.92 -23.66 -10.48
C LYS A 611 -38.06 -23.95 -9.50
N ALA A 612 -38.72 -22.91 -8.99
CA ALA A 612 -39.91 -22.99 -8.14
C ALA A 612 -40.51 -21.57 -7.97
N GLY A 613 -41.61 -21.47 -7.24
CA GLY A 613 -42.21 -20.19 -6.85
C GLY A 613 -43.10 -19.59 -7.92
N ASN A 614 -43.43 -18.30 -7.78
CA ASN A 614 -44.34 -17.60 -8.69
C ASN A 614 -43.60 -16.79 -9.76
N VAL A 615 -44.11 -16.76 -10.98
CA VAL A 615 -43.65 -15.86 -12.05
C VAL A 615 -44.76 -14.83 -12.31
N SER A 616 -44.51 -13.55 -12.05
CA SER A 616 -45.45 -12.45 -12.30
C SER A 616 -44.89 -11.54 -13.38
N LEU A 617 -45.52 -11.54 -14.55
CA LEU A 617 -45.27 -10.60 -15.64
C LEU A 617 -46.39 -9.56 -15.55
N ASP A 618 -46.09 -8.41 -14.96
CA ASP A 618 -47.11 -7.43 -14.58
C ASP A 618 -47.64 -6.67 -15.80
N ALA A 619 -48.84 -6.10 -15.67
CA ALA A 619 -49.45 -5.28 -16.71
C ALA A 619 -48.49 -4.16 -17.16
N GLY A 620 -48.30 -4.02 -18.47
CA GLY A 620 -47.38 -3.04 -19.05
C GLY A 620 -45.95 -3.51 -19.28
N SER A 621 -45.53 -4.63 -18.67
CA SER A 621 -44.23 -5.27 -18.95
C SER A 621 -44.19 -5.88 -20.36
N LYS A 622 -42.99 -6.07 -20.92
CA LYS A 622 -42.79 -6.53 -22.30
C LYS A 622 -41.74 -7.62 -22.37
N MET A 623 -42.00 -8.64 -23.19
CA MET A 623 -41.07 -9.74 -23.42
C MET A 623 -40.84 -9.96 -24.91
N LYS A 624 -39.58 -10.23 -25.29
CA LYS A 624 -39.19 -10.65 -26.63
C LYS A 624 -38.24 -11.83 -26.56
N ILE A 625 -38.53 -12.89 -27.31
CA ILE A 625 -37.65 -14.05 -27.45
C ILE A 625 -37.30 -14.27 -28.92
N GLY A 626 -36.07 -14.71 -29.17
CA GLY A 626 -35.57 -14.98 -30.51
C GLY A 626 -36.23 -16.20 -31.18
N LYS A 627 -35.65 -16.64 -32.29
CA LYS A 627 -36.06 -17.82 -33.05
C LYS A 627 -35.43 -19.09 -32.45
N THR A 628 -35.94 -20.25 -32.85
CA THR A 628 -35.23 -21.51 -32.63
C THR A 628 -33.91 -21.56 -33.40
N LEU A 629 -32.89 -22.19 -32.82
CA LEU A 629 -31.63 -22.55 -33.49
C LEU A 629 -31.61 -24.03 -33.94
N GLY A 630 -32.77 -24.69 -33.97
CA GLY A 630 -32.95 -26.09 -34.32
C GLY A 630 -33.46 -26.92 -33.14
N ALA A 631 -33.51 -28.24 -33.31
CA ALA A 631 -34.06 -29.15 -32.32
C ALA A 631 -33.38 -29.01 -30.95
N ASN A 632 -34.18 -28.87 -29.89
CA ASN A 632 -33.75 -28.69 -28.50
C ASN A 632 -32.97 -27.37 -28.25
N LYS A 633 -33.17 -26.37 -29.12
CA LYS A 633 -32.59 -25.03 -29.03
C LYS A 633 -33.63 -23.96 -29.35
N GLU A 634 -34.86 -24.21 -28.93
CA GLU A 634 -35.96 -23.27 -29.00
C GLU A 634 -35.69 -22.08 -28.08
N ALA A 635 -36.02 -20.86 -28.50
CA ALA A 635 -36.07 -19.78 -27.53
C ALA A 635 -37.32 -19.96 -26.66
N VAL A 636 -37.21 -19.66 -25.37
CA VAL A 636 -38.31 -19.83 -24.40
C VAL A 636 -38.54 -18.55 -23.60
N GLY A 637 -39.80 -18.12 -23.47
CA GLY A 637 -40.15 -16.99 -22.62
C GLY A 637 -40.04 -17.33 -21.13
N VAL A 638 -40.86 -18.26 -20.67
CA VAL A 638 -40.81 -18.79 -19.31
C VAL A 638 -40.61 -20.30 -19.37
N TYR A 639 -39.52 -20.80 -18.80
CA TYR A 639 -39.26 -22.22 -18.58
C TYR A 639 -39.39 -22.55 -17.10
N TYR A 640 -40.47 -23.20 -16.72
CA TYR A 640 -40.83 -23.49 -15.34
C TYR A 640 -40.66 -24.98 -15.02
N VAL A 641 -39.93 -25.29 -13.94
CA VAL A 641 -39.69 -26.68 -13.47
C VAL A 641 -40.06 -26.88 -12.00
N GLY A 642 -40.89 -26.00 -11.45
CA GLY A 642 -41.28 -26.03 -10.04
C GLY A 642 -42.26 -27.14 -9.68
N ASN A 643 -42.32 -27.46 -8.39
CA ASN A 643 -43.30 -28.39 -7.82
C ASN A 643 -44.57 -27.65 -7.36
N GLY A 644 -45.17 -26.89 -8.26
CA GLY A 644 -46.33 -26.02 -7.99
C GLY A 644 -45.98 -24.54 -7.78
N GLY A 645 -46.93 -23.68 -8.12
CA GLY A 645 -46.79 -22.22 -8.15
C GLY A 645 -47.70 -21.59 -9.21
N THR A 646 -47.59 -20.27 -9.38
CA THR A 646 -48.42 -19.52 -10.33
C THR A 646 -47.57 -18.76 -11.34
N ILE A 647 -47.90 -18.89 -12.62
CA ILE A 647 -47.37 -18.09 -13.72
C ILE A 647 -48.48 -17.13 -14.18
N ASN A 648 -48.33 -15.85 -13.87
CA ASN A 648 -49.23 -14.78 -14.29
C ASN A 648 -48.62 -14.03 -15.47
N ASN A 649 -49.13 -14.28 -16.67
CA ASN A 649 -48.74 -13.59 -17.88
C ASN A 649 -49.71 -12.44 -18.17
N ASN A 650 -49.39 -11.24 -17.69
CA ASN A 650 -50.12 -9.99 -17.99
C ASN A 650 -49.28 -9.04 -18.86
N LEU A 651 -48.35 -9.58 -19.67
CA LEU A 651 -47.52 -8.76 -20.57
C LEU A 651 -48.38 -7.82 -21.42
N ALA A 652 -47.85 -6.63 -21.71
CA ALA A 652 -48.43 -5.74 -22.72
C ALA A 652 -48.09 -6.21 -24.15
N THR A 653 -46.87 -6.73 -24.33
CA THR A 653 -46.42 -7.31 -25.59
C THR A 653 -45.59 -8.55 -25.34
N PHE A 654 -45.86 -9.61 -26.10
CA PHE A 654 -45.03 -10.81 -26.12
C PHE A 654 -44.66 -11.15 -27.57
N ASP A 655 -43.43 -10.87 -27.95
CA ASP A 655 -42.88 -11.18 -29.27
C ASP A 655 -42.18 -12.54 -29.25
N ILE A 656 -42.80 -13.54 -29.87
CA ILE A 656 -42.31 -14.93 -29.95
C ILE A 656 -41.73 -15.17 -31.35
N GLY A 657 -40.43 -15.49 -31.42
CA GLY A 657 -39.77 -15.85 -32.68
C GLY A 657 -40.26 -17.18 -33.27
N LYS A 658 -39.97 -17.37 -34.56
CA LYS A 658 -40.29 -18.62 -35.27
C LYS A 658 -39.66 -19.84 -34.56
N GLY A 659 -40.44 -20.89 -34.36
CA GLY A 659 -39.98 -22.15 -33.76
C GLY A 659 -39.79 -22.10 -32.23
N SER A 660 -40.16 -20.99 -31.59
CA SER A 660 -39.93 -20.74 -30.18
C SER A 660 -41.20 -20.93 -29.35
N ILE A 661 -41.04 -21.06 -28.03
CA ILE A 661 -42.13 -21.38 -27.11
C ILE A 661 -42.33 -20.21 -26.13
N GLY A 662 -43.56 -19.74 -25.96
CA GLY A 662 -43.88 -18.67 -25.03
C GLY A 662 -43.67 -19.10 -23.58
N ILE A 663 -44.50 -20.04 -23.10
CA ILE A 663 -44.44 -20.57 -21.73
C ILE A 663 -44.31 -22.10 -21.80
N VAL A 664 -43.37 -22.64 -21.04
CA VAL A 664 -43.15 -24.07 -20.80
C VAL A 664 -43.36 -24.35 -19.31
N ASP A 665 -44.32 -25.22 -18.98
CA ASP A 665 -44.41 -25.86 -17.66
C ASP A 665 -43.99 -27.34 -17.77
N ALA A 666 -42.76 -27.59 -17.31
CA ALA A 666 -42.18 -28.92 -17.15
C ALA A 666 -42.08 -29.30 -15.66
N GLY A 667 -42.88 -28.65 -14.80
CA GLY A 667 -43.00 -28.98 -13.39
C GLY A 667 -43.75 -30.27 -13.12
N THR A 668 -43.85 -30.64 -11.84
CA THR A 668 -44.46 -31.90 -11.39
C THR A 668 -45.62 -31.70 -10.40
N GLY A 669 -45.89 -30.46 -9.99
CA GLY A 669 -46.91 -30.13 -8.98
C GLY A 669 -48.10 -29.37 -9.56
N ALA A 670 -49.04 -28.96 -8.70
CA ALA A 670 -50.19 -28.15 -9.10
C ALA A 670 -49.75 -26.73 -9.49
N THR A 671 -49.50 -26.52 -10.78
CA THR A 671 -49.11 -25.22 -11.35
C THR A 671 -50.33 -24.53 -11.95
N THR A 672 -50.51 -23.23 -11.67
CA THR A 672 -51.54 -22.40 -12.31
C THR A 672 -50.89 -21.48 -13.34
N ILE A 673 -51.39 -21.46 -14.58
CA ILE A 673 -50.90 -20.59 -15.65
C ILE A 673 -52.05 -19.69 -16.10
N ASN A 674 -51.93 -18.39 -15.85
CA ASN A 674 -52.92 -17.38 -16.23
C ASN A 674 -52.39 -16.56 -17.40
N ASN A 675 -53.00 -16.71 -18.58
CA ASN A 675 -52.62 -15.98 -19.79
C ASN A 675 -53.62 -14.83 -20.04
N ASN A 676 -53.23 -13.61 -19.66
CA ASN A 676 -54.07 -12.41 -19.70
C ASN A 676 -53.55 -11.31 -20.64
N LEU A 677 -52.49 -11.59 -21.42
CA LEU A 677 -52.02 -10.71 -22.50
C LEU A 677 -53.16 -10.43 -23.49
N ALA A 678 -53.29 -9.20 -24.00
CA ALA A 678 -54.39 -8.84 -24.90
C ALA A 678 -54.40 -9.66 -26.20
N THR A 679 -53.26 -9.75 -26.88
CA THR A 679 -53.10 -10.59 -28.08
C THR A 679 -51.67 -11.08 -28.26
N VAL A 680 -51.52 -12.25 -28.88
CA VAL A 680 -50.24 -12.80 -29.32
C VAL A 680 -50.36 -13.30 -30.77
N ASN A 681 -49.29 -13.13 -31.53
CA ASN A 681 -49.18 -13.65 -32.90
C ASN A 681 -48.03 -14.66 -33.00
N LEU A 682 -48.38 -15.90 -33.32
CA LEU A 682 -47.43 -17.00 -33.54
C LEU A 682 -46.86 -16.95 -34.96
N LYS A 683 -45.56 -17.25 -35.13
CA LYS A 683 -44.79 -16.90 -36.36
C LYS A 683 -44.24 -18.11 -37.14
N GLY A 684 -44.85 -19.27 -36.97
CA GLY A 684 -44.49 -20.53 -37.60
C GLY A 684 -43.70 -21.42 -36.65
N ASP A 685 -44.08 -22.69 -36.55
CA ASP A 685 -43.51 -23.69 -35.63
C ASP A 685 -43.48 -23.23 -34.15
N SER A 686 -44.22 -22.18 -33.80
CA SER A 686 -44.21 -21.56 -32.47
C SER A 686 -45.33 -22.13 -31.60
N VAL A 687 -45.07 -22.23 -30.30
CA VAL A 687 -46.06 -22.66 -29.31
C VAL A 687 -46.31 -21.54 -28.31
N TYR A 688 -47.56 -21.13 -28.05
CA TYR A 688 -47.81 -20.09 -27.05
C TYR A 688 -47.63 -20.63 -25.63
N THR A 689 -48.32 -21.71 -25.27
CA THR A 689 -48.15 -22.39 -23.98
C THR A 689 -48.03 -23.89 -24.20
N TYR A 690 -46.95 -24.46 -23.67
CA TYR A 690 -46.68 -25.90 -23.62
C TYR A 690 -46.62 -26.35 -22.16
N THR A 691 -47.33 -27.42 -21.83
CA THR A 691 -47.19 -28.08 -20.53
C THR A 691 -47.30 -29.58 -20.68
N SER A 692 -46.28 -30.28 -20.16
CA SER A 692 -46.29 -31.73 -19.97
C SER A 692 -46.77 -32.13 -18.58
N ASN A 693 -47.04 -31.15 -17.71
CA ASN A 693 -47.48 -31.36 -16.35
C ASN A 693 -48.99 -31.64 -16.31
N THR A 694 -49.36 -32.90 -16.06
CA THR A 694 -50.76 -33.34 -15.96
C THR A 694 -51.51 -32.73 -14.77
N SER A 695 -50.79 -32.15 -13.80
CA SER A 695 -51.38 -31.43 -12.66
C SER A 695 -51.49 -29.93 -12.87
N SER A 696 -51.11 -29.42 -14.05
CA SER A 696 -51.24 -27.99 -14.38
C SER A 696 -52.68 -27.59 -14.67
N SER A 697 -53.01 -26.33 -14.38
CA SER A 697 -54.27 -25.68 -14.74
C SER A 697 -53.98 -24.40 -15.51
N VAL A 698 -54.35 -24.37 -16.79
CA VAL A 698 -54.13 -23.25 -17.70
C VAL A 698 -55.45 -22.51 -17.91
N THR A 699 -55.44 -21.21 -17.63
CA THR A 699 -56.55 -20.30 -17.92
C THR A 699 -56.13 -19.29 -18.99
N GLY A 700 -56.79 -19.32 -20.14
CA GLY A 700 -56.49 -18.45 -21.28
C GLY A 700 -57.52 -17.35 -21.48
N HIS A 701 -57.10 -16.09 -21.46
CA HIS A 701 -57.88 -14.93 -21.89
C HIS A 701 -57.26 -14.22 -23.12
N THR A 702 -56.05 -14.63 -23.53
CA THR A 702 -55.33 -14.01 -24.64
C THR A 702 -55.95 -14.30 -25.99
N ALA A 703 -56.10 -13.26 -26.84
CA ALA A 703 -56.47 -13.46 -28.23
C ALA A 703 -55.26 -13.99 -29.04
N ILE A 704 -55.37 -15.20 -29.59
CA ILE A 704 -54.26 -15.88 -30.29
C ILE A 704 -54.49 -15.83 -31.80
N THR A 705 -53.48 -15.33 -32.52
CA THR A 705 -53.42 -15.32 -33.99
C THR A 705 -52.18 -16.06 -34.49
N SER A 706 -52.19 -16.50 -35.74
CA SER A 706 -51.03 -17.14 -36.37
C SER A 706 -50.63 -16.49 -37.68
N THR A 707 -49.35 -16.65 -37.98
CA THR A 707 -48.71 -16.45 -39.27
C THR A 707 -47.76 -17.63 -39.50
N GLY A 708 -47.71 -18.16 -40.72
CA GLY A 708 -46.90 -19.33 -41.05
C GLY A 708 -47.52 -20.66 -40.57
N ASP A 709 -46.79 -21.74 -40.79
CA ASP A 709 -47.27 -23.12 -40.62
C ASP A 709 -46.88 -23.71 -39.25
N GLY A 710 -47.56 -24.77 -38.79
CA GLY A 710 -47.15 -25.59 -37.64
C GLY A 710 -47.24 -24.91 -36.26
N ASN A 711 -48.06 -23.86 -36.11
CA ASN A 711 -48.22 -23.16 -34.83
C ASN A 711 -49.15 -23.90 -33.87
N TYR A 712 -48.89 -23.78 -32.56
CA TYR A 712 -49.75 -24.31 -31.50
C TYR A 712 -50.16 -23.19 -30.52
N GLY A 713 -51.46 -23.00 -30.33
CA GLY A 713 -51.96 -22.13 -29.27
C GLY A 713 -51.66 -22.73 -27.90
N TYR A 714 -52.42 -23.76 -27.52
CA TYR A 714 -52.23 -24.48 -26.27
C TYR A 714 -51.87 -25.94 -26.56
N TYR A 715 -50.74 -26.40 -26.04
CA TYR A 715 -50.40 -27.83 -25.94
C TYR A 715 -50.39 -28.17 -24.46
N VAL A 716 -51.46 -28.77 -23.94
CA VAL A 716 -51.71 -28.85 -22.49
C VAL A 716 -52.05 -30.27 -22.06
N ALA A 717 -51.15 -30.92 -21.34
CA ALA A 717 -51.40 -32.23 -20.74
C ALA A 717 -52.34 -32.19 -19.51
N GLY A 718 -52.47 -31.03 -18.86
CA GLY A 718 -53.32 -30.80 -17.69
C GLY A 718 -54.71 -30.26 -18.05
N ASN A 719 -55.28 -29.45 -17.15
CA ASN A 719 -56.57 -28.79 -17.39
C ASN A 719 -56.38 -27.49 -18.19
N LEU A 720 -57.25 -27.24 -19.17
CA LEU A 720 -57.30 -25.98 -19.93
C LEU A 720 -58.73 -25.40 -19.91
N SER A 721 -58.84 -24.11 -19.61
CA SER A 721 -60.03 -23.30 -19.85
C SER A 721 -59.65 -22.06 -20.68
N ASN A 722 -60.15 -21.96 -21.91
CA ASN A 722 -59.88 -20.83 -22.79
C ASN A 722 -61.13 -19.96 -23.02
N TYR A 723 -61.00 -18.68 -22.71
CA TYR A 723 -61.96 -17.60 -22.89
C TYR A 723 -61.53 -16.56 -23.94
N GLY A 724 -60.27 -16.63 -24.41
CA GLY A 724 -59.74 -15.76 -25.45
C GLY A 724 -60.15 -16.18 -26.86
N ALA A 725 -60.29 -15.21 -27.77
CA ALA A 725 -60.54 -15.49 -29.18
C ALA A 725 -59.33 -16.17 -29.85
N MET A 726 -59.56 -17.15 -30.70
CA MET A 726 -58.50 -17.92 -31.35
C MET A 726 -58.70 -17.97 -32.85
N ASN A 727 -57.74 -17.46 -33.62
CA ASN A 727 -57.74 -17.50 -35.08
C ASN A 727 -56.38 -17.99 -35.61
N LEU A 728 -56.27 -19.31 -35.79
CA LEU A 728 -55.08 -19.96 -36.35
C LEU A 728 -55.25 -20.38 -37.83
N SER A 729 -56.21 -19.78 -38.55
CA SER A 729 -56.54 -20.15 -39.93
C SER A 729 -55.45 -19.81 -40.96
N SER A 730 -54.50 -18.95 -40.60
CA SER A 730 -53.41 -18.52 -41.47
C SER A 730 -52.21 -19.45 -41.34
N GLY A 731 -52.07 -20.36 -42.31
CA GLY A 731 -51.01 -21.37 -42.39
C GLY A 731 -51.52 -22.81 -42.39
N LYS A 732 -50.66 -23.76 -42.73
CA LYS A 732 -50.95 -25.21 -42.72
C LYS A 732 -50.52 -25.85 -41.40
N GLY A 733 -51.33 -26.80 -40.91
CA GLY A 733 -50.98 -27.58 -39.72
C GLY A 733 -50.97 -26.81 -38.41
N ASN A 734 -51.59 -25.62 -38.36
CA ASN A 734 -51.75 -24.90 -37.10
C ASN A 734 -52.82 -25.58 -36.25
N VAL A 735 -52.54 -25.71 -34.95
CA VAL A 735 -53.41 -26.37 -33.97
C VAL A 735 -53.78 -25.39 -32.87
N GLY A 736 -55.07 -25.16 -32.67
CA GLY A 736 -55.54 -24.25 -31.64
C GLY A 736 -55.26 -24.78 -30.23
N ILE A 737 -55.73 -26.01 -29.96
CA ILE A 737 -55.62 -26.72 -28.70
C ILE A 737 -55.24 -28.17 -29.00
N TYR A 738 -54.21 -28.69 -28.31
CA TYR A 738 -53.78 -30.09 -28.31
C TYR A 738 -53.76 -30.64 -26.89
#